data_AF-Q4RJY6-F1
#
_entry.id   AF-Q4RJY6-F1
#
_cell.length_a   1.000
_cell.length_b   1.000
_cell.length_c   1.000
_cell.angle_alpha   90.00
_cell.angle_beta   90.00
_cell.angle_gamma   90.00
#
_symmetry.space_group_name_H-M   'P 1'
#
loop_
_entity.id
_entity.type
_entity.pdbx_description
1 polymer ?
#
loop_
_entity_poly.entity_id
_entity_poly.type
_entity_poly.pdbx_seq_one_letter_code
_entity_poly.pdbx_strand_id
1 'polypeptide(L)'
;MGSYFIPKASYGPTQAAPIKAVTVNQNLLVPVKVDIDPTVRAVRYQEKEQIKSLNNRFASFIDKVRNLEQQNKMLETKWKLLQQETATPSQVKPMLEAYIANLQRQLDLITKDKSRLDMENSTVYKNLNDYRTKYEQEINKRNVAENEFVKLKKEVDASYVSKVELEDLVSGLSEEIMFLTAIYDAELRELQENLRGTSVVVQMDNSRALNMEKIVSEVKDQYEEIAARSREEAENWHRTKFEQMKAEANHYGEGFCNPKYEISKLKQKINRLQIEIETSKSQLLPLETQIAEAEQLGDTTVKDAKACIVDLEKNLQRAKVQMAQQIRDYQELMNVKLALDIEISTYKKLLEGEERRHEQNSISNKTFLNVKAAATKVNYAVEKDSVLACLLQPKGTSSLLSGDLSGSVITSGKYVSLQTKGGDREVAPVPLEQAVCNTLPAESTNVTLVGPEGAGKTTALEKLVLDWAKGERLQSFSCVFHFRLKELNCLQEMLSLETLLLRHGRVPLESLPAVLQNSSQVLLVLDDLHVCGQSLDPSAHAPCDDPSQVVSLGCLVASLLHGSLLRGASFVVASRHTGDLKFLTGTQMEVLGFLKPQREAYFNHFFTDPAVANRALAHMEKTLGFYDFCTSPRFCWTVCSLYEPLMEAGEKLPETVSQLCVGVVVYLIGKLPLTAARSRELMLALGKMSSHCFLNQRLSCTTEEIASFGLEKFLDAVAVFLQVDGQQLDRHVFSFPSLILQEFLLAVSYFWNDSTPESTEEVIAQLRGRTQLFDAFLSALSEPVQRRPLEAVLGEPNDDLVADFKRWFRRSSEEALRGYQKDQHHRCFHLLHQAQNKSLVKEIITPAARVGCSYGGLGLRECVVLNYVVESLGEMDLLNLYRARSLTEEQVEALAPAMSLSREIMLKDSRLCSGAVAHLAAALSRGITTELDLTQTALGDEKFQILSVGLRDCKLTTLKLEVCALTELSGGHLASVLSSSTSQLQLLTMRHNEIGDQGFIKLSAGLCSPHCQLQELQSFSAPESLQSCKLTAASMAALSAALTSGQSELKKVDLSLNSIGLPGAASVCEALQHPACKLRSLVLFDCGLTGECCQPFMEALMSEHCCLAELDLSVNSLGQEGALLLGQALRRPGCPVEKLGLQRCELSEPVFEEMGSLLRSGSSLLKSLSLGLNGVGDLGVKPLWEAVAHPNCLLEELDVEMTDLTDACMEDLSAALRATKTLRNLGLSNNTLSDASAAALVQAAQQCQSMQAMKYVCSSSLYPKPP
;
A
#
# COMPACT_ATOMS: atom_id res chain seq x y z
N MET A 1 -24.99 -46.82 -3.47
CA MET A 1 -25.85 -47.64 -4.36
C MET A 1 -24.94 -48.46 -5.27
N GLY A 2 -25.30 -49.72 -5.53
CA GLY A 2 -24.43 -50.82 -6.04
C GLY A 2 -23.83 -50.63 -7.44
N SER A 3 -23.03 -51.56 -7.99
CA SER A 3 -23.07 -53.02 -7.82
C SER A 3 -21.87 -53.73 -8.49
N TYR A 4 -21.42 -54.83 -7.88
CA TYR A 4 -20.94 -56.12 -8.42
C TYR A 4 -19.87 -56.19 -9.55
N PHE A 5 -18.73 -56.84 -9.29
CA PHE A 5 -18.42 -58.25 -9.63
C PHE A 5 -16.97 -58.65 -9.26
N ILE A 6 -16.79 -59.83 -8.67
CA ILE A 6 -15.54 -60.61 -8.49
C ILE A 6 -15.65 -61.83 -9.44
N PRO A 7 -14.59 -62.50 -9.94
CA PRO A 7 -14.07 -63.70 -9.22
C PRO A 7 -12.61 -64.16 -9.50
N LYS A 8 -11.98 -64.64 -8.41
CA LYS A 8 -11.31 -65.95 -8.19
C LYS A 8 -10.06 -66.39 -8.98
N ALA A 9 -9.08 -66.80 -8.18
CA ALA A 9 -8.06 -67.81 -8.45
C ALA A 9 -8.64 -69.25 -8.49
N SER A 10 -8.01 -70.13 -9.27
CA SER A 10 -8.33 -71.57 -9.36
C SER A 10 -7.10 -72.45 -9.12
N TYR A 11 -7.30 -73.48 -8.30
CA TYR A 11 -6.45 -74.67 -8.11
C TYR A 11 -6.55 -75.66 -9.30
N GLY A 12 -5.52 -76.50 -9.48
CA GLY A 12 -5.57 -77.75 -10.27
C GLY A 12 -4.22 -78.51 -10.30
N PRO A 13 -4.18 -79.86 -10.46
CA PRO A 13 -3.59 -80.75 -9.46
C PRO A 13 -2.47 -81.74 -9.90
N THR A 14 -1.76 -82.27 -8.89
CA THR A 14 -1.04 -83.57 -8.69
C THR A 14 -0.71 -84.53 -9.84
N GLN A 15 0.51 -85.08 -9.82
CA GLN A 15 0.80 -86.51 -10.07
C GLN A 15 2.08 -86.98 -9.35
N ALA A 16 2.11 -88.24 -8.92
CA ALA A 16 3.07 -88.84 -7.99
C ALA A 16 3.77 -90.10 -8.55
N ALA A 17 5.00 -90.34 -8.04
CA ALA A 17 5.73 -91.62 -7.81
C ALA A 17 6.32 -92.38 -9.04
N PRO A 18 7.33 -93.29 -8.89
CA PRO A 18 7.81 -93.99 -7.68
C PRO A 18 9.34 -94.22 -7.50
N ILE A 19 9.70 -94.87 -6.38
CA ILE A 19 11.03 -95.34 -5.90
C ILE A 19 11.50 -96.61 -6.62
N LYS A 20 12.82 -96.79 -6.88
CA LYS A 20 13.50 -98.11 -6.89
C LYS A 20 15.04 -98.03 -6.74
N ALA A 21 15.63 -99.15 -6.29
CA ALA A 21 16.84 -99.27 -5.48
C ALA A 21 18.16 -99.63 -6.22
N VAL A 22 19.26 -99.33 -5.50
CA VAL A 22 20.66 -99.79 -5.51
C VAL A 22 21.09 -100.86 -6.54
N THR A 23 22.25 -100.64 -7.19
CA THR A 23 23.13 -101.73 -7.65
C THR A 23 24.59 -101.35 -7.50
N VAL A 24 25.30 -102.10 -6.65
CA VAL A 24 26.74 -101.99 -6.36
C VAL A 24 27.52 -102.76 -7.43
N ASN A 25 28.53 -102.14 -8.03
CA ASN A 25 29.43 -102.81 -8.95
C ASN A 25 30.52 -103.55 -8.15
N GLN A 26 30.47 -104.89 -8.13
CA GLN A 26 31.32 -105.75 -7.28
C GLN A 26 32.68 -106.13 -7.89
N ASN A 27 33.13 -105.52 -9.00
CA ASN A 27 34.35 -105.95 -9.70
C ASN A 27 35.53 -104.96 -9.71
N LEU A 28 35.60 -104.01 -8.79
CA LEU A 28 36.83 -103.22 -8.58
C LEU A 28 37.48 -103.47 -7.21
N LEU A 29 37.04 -104.52 -6.50
CA LEU A 29 37.77 -105.13 -5.38
C LEU A 29 38.71 -106.23 -5.90
N VAL A 30 39.82 -105.82 -6.52
CA VAL A 30 41.07 -106.61 -6.50
C VAL A 30 42.22 -105.67 -6.13
N PRO A 31 42.93 -105.93 -5.01
CA PRO A 31 43.87 -104.99 -4.43
C PRO A 31 45.27 -105.16 -5.01
N VAL A 32 45.84 -104.09 -5.55
CA VAL A 32 47.28 -104.03 -5.83
C VAL A 32 47.94 -103.11 -4.80
N LYS A 33 48.98 -103.67 -4.18
CA LYS A 33 49.65 -103.21 -2.97
C LYS A 33 50.55 -101.99 -3.20
N VAL A 34 50.38 -101.03 -2.29
CA VAL A 34 51.41 -100.35 -1.47
C VAL A 34 52.44 -99.48 -2.19
N ASP A 35 52.27 -98.16 -2.05
CA ASP A 35 53.16 -97.29 -1.26
C ASP A 35 52.47 -95.92 -1.05
N ILE A 36 51.95 -95.65 0.17
CA ILE A 36 51.30 -94.36 0.50
C ILE A 36 51.87 -93.81 1.81
N ASP A 37 52.82 -92.90 1.60
CA ASP A 37 53.21 -91.70 2.33
C ASP A 37 52.81 -91.57 3.84
N PRO A 38 53.79 -91.51 4.78
CA PRO A 38 53.54 -91.31 6.21
C PRO A 38 52.78 -90.02 6.56
N THR A 39 52.68 -89.05 5.65
CA THR A 39 51.91 -87.82 5.84
C THR A 39 50.39 -88.04 5.93
N VAL A 40 49.83 -89.02 5.22
CA VAL A 40 48.36 -89.22 5.14
C VAL A 40 47.78 -89.86 6.42
N ARG A 41 48.57 -90.66 7.14
CA ARG A 41 48.15 -91.24 8.43
C ARG A 41 48.04 -90.22 9.56
N ALA A 42 48.92 -89.22 9.57
CA ALA A 42 48.88 -88.14 10.55
C ALA A 42 47.60 -87.30 10.40
N VAL A 43 47.25 -86.95 9.15
CA VAL A 43 46.05 -86.15 8.83
C VAL A 43 44.77 -86.86 9.26
N ARG A 44 44.61 -88.16 8.96
CA ARG A 44 43.41 -88.90 9.37
C ARG A 44 43.27 -89.10 10.87
N TYR A 45 44.38 -89.18 11.62
CA TYR A 45 44.33 -89.22 13.08
C TYR A 45 43.91 -87.85 13.65
N GLN A 46 44.40 -86.77 13.06
CA GLN A 46 44.06 -85.40 13.45
C GLN A 46 42.58 -85.06 13.14
N GLU A 47 42.06 -85.47 11.97
CA GLU A 47 40.64 -85.35 11.63
C GLU A 47 39.73 -86.12 12.60
N LYS A 48 40.13 -87.34 13.01
CA LYS A 48 39.36 -88.14 13.96
C LYS A 48 39.26 -87.49 15.34
N GLU A 49 40.36 -86.92 15.85
CA GLU A 49 40.36 -86.17 17.11
C GLU A 49 39.58 -84.85 17.02
N GLN A 50 39.63 -84.16 15.88
CA GLN A 50 38.79 -82.97 15.64
C GLN A 50 37.30 -83.31 15.63
N ILE A 51 36.89 -84.39 14.96
CA ILE A 51 35.48 -84.83 14.95
C ILE A 51 35.02 -85.23 16.36
N LYS A 52 35.88 -85.88 17.14
CA LYS A 52 35.58 -86.26 18.53
C LYS A 52 35.43 -85.03 19.45
N SER A 53 36.30 -84.05 19.31
CA SER A 53 36.21 -82.75 19.99
C SER A 53 34.93 -81.99 19.60
N LEU A 54 34.58 -82.00 18.32
CA LEU A 54 33.37 -81.35 17.81
C LEU A 54 32.11 -82.03 18.34
N ASN A 55 32.06 -83.37 18.35
CA ASN A 55 30.94 -84.13 18.90
C ASN A 55 30.76 -83.91 20.41
N ASN A 56 31.84 -83.82 21.19
CA ASN A 56 31.76 -83.48 22.61
C ASN A 56 31.21 -82.05 22.83
N ARG A 57 31.57 -81.10 21.96
CA ARG A 57 31.00 -79.75 21.99
C ARG A 57 29.51 -79.77 21.63
N PHE A 58 29.09 -80.52 20.61
CA PHE A 58 27.68 -80.64 20.25
C PHE A 58 26.85 -81.24 21.39
N ALA A 59 27.35 -82.27 22.07
CA ALA A 59 26.69 -82.82 23.25
C ALA A 59 26.52 -81.76 24.35
N SER A 60 27.58 -80.98 24.64
CA SER A 60 27.49 -79.89 25.64
C SER A 60 26.51 -78.78 25.25
N PHE A 61 26.37 -78.48 23.95
CA PHE A 61 25.40 -77.50 23.48
C PHE A 61 23.97 -78.03 23.59
N ILE A 62 23.73 -79.31 23.29
CA ILE A 62 22.41 -79.93 23.44
C ILE A 62 21.97 -79.93 24.91
N ASP A 63 22.87 -80.26 25.84
CA ASP A 63 22.55 -80.21 27.27
C ASP A 63 22.26 -78.79 27.75
N LYS A 64 22.99 -77.79 27.22
CA LYS A 64 22.75 -76.38 27.53
C LYS A 64 21.42 -75.87 26.98
N VAL A 65 21.04 -76.29 25.77
CA VAL A 65 19.73 -75.98 25.16
C VAL A 65 18.60 -76.60 25.99
N ARG A 66 18.72 -77.87 26.40
CA ARG A 66 17.72 -78.51 27.27
C ARG A 66 17.55 -77.79 28.62
N ASN A 67 18.64 -77.33 29.22
CA ASN A 67 18.59 -76.60 30.49
C ASN A 67 17.90 -75.23 30.30
N LEU A 68 18.21 -74.53 29.21
CA LEU A 68 17.54 -73.27 28.85
C LEU A 68 16.04 -73.47 28.53
N GLU A 69 15.68 -74.57 27.86
CA GLU A 69 14.28 -74.92 27.61
C GLU A 69 13.51 -75.18 28.91
N GLN A 70 14.13 -75.87 29.89
CA GLN A 70 13.54 -76.06 31.22
C GLN A 70 13.37 -74.74 31.98
N GLN A 71 14.38 -73.86 31.94
CA GLN A 71 14.31 -72.55 32.57
C GLN A 71 13.22 -71.67 31.94
N ASN A 72 13.10 -71.66 30.62
CA ASN A 72 12.03 -70.94 29.92
C ASN A 72 10.65 -71.46 30.30
N LYS A 73 10.48 -72.78 30.45
CA LYS A 73 9.21 -73.37 30.87
C LYS A 73 8.85 -72.97 32.31
N MET A 74 9.82 -72.88 33.21
CA MET A 74 9.62 -72.39 34.57
C MET A 74 9.24 -70.90 34.59
N LEU A 75 9.90 -70.07 33.78
CA LEU A 75 9.58 -68.65 33.65
C LEU A 75 8.17 -68.44 33.06
N GLU A 76 7.76 -69.23 32.06
CA GLU A 76 6.40 -69.21 31.53
C GLU A 76 5.35 -69.52 32.61
N THR A 77 5.62 -70.51 33.47
CA THR A 77 4.68 -70.84 34.56
C THR A 77 4.60 -69.71 35.60
N LYS A 78 5.73 -69.09 35.95
CA LYS A 78 5.74 -67.91 36.84
C LYS A 78 5.01 -66.72 36.23
N TRP A 79 5.19 -66.48 34.93
CA TRP A 79 4.52 -65.41 34.20
C TRP A 79 3.00 -65.58 34.23
N LYS A 80 2.49 -66.79 33.98
CA LYS A 80 1.06 -67.08 34.03
C LYS A 80 0.46 -66.86 35.42
N LEU A 81 1.23 -67.13 36.49
CA LEU A 81 0.79 -66.96 37.87
C LEU A 81 0.71 -65.48 38.26
N LEU A 82 1.71 -64.67 37.89
CA LEU A 82 1.72 -63.21 38.09
C LEU A 82 0.61 -62.49 37.29
N GLN A 83 0.23 -63.03 36.14
CA GLN A 83 -0.85 -62.48 35.32
C GLN A 83 -2.24 -62.69 35.94
N GLN A 84 -2.40 -63.70 36.81
CA GLN A 84 -3.65 -63.92 37.54
C GLN A 84 -3.80 -63.02 38.78
N GLU A 85 -2.70 -62.60 39.41
CA GLU A 85 -2.73 -61.69 40.57
C GLU A 85 -3.00 -60.21 40.21
N THR A 86 -2.81 -59.81 38.95
CA THR A 86 -2.98 -58.42 38.50
C THR A 86 -4.42 -58.04 38.09
N ALA A 87 -5.40 -58.90 38.35
CA ALA A 87 -6.81 -58.67 38.01
C ALA A 87 -7.57 -57.81 39.06
N THR A 88 -7.05 -56.64 39.41
CA THR A 88 -7.85 -55.53 39.99
C THR A 88 -7.78 -54.32 39.05
N PRO A 89 -8.92 -53.75 38.59
CA PRO A 89 -8.89 -52.73 37.55
C PRO A 89 -8.55 -51.36 38.15
N SER A 90 -7.38 -50.81 37.80
CA SER A 90 -6.98 -49.45 38.14
C SER A 90 -7.55 -48.43 37.14
N GLN A 91 -8.17 -47.34 37.62
CA GLN A 91 -8.78 -46.26 36.82
C GLN A 91 -7.78 -45.47 35.94
N VAL A 92 -6.48 -45.72 36.09
CA VAL A 92 -5.42 -44.99 35.38
C VAL A 92 -5.33 -45.38 33.90
N LYS A 93 -5.62 -46.65 33.58
CA LYS A 93 -5.52 -47.17 32.21
C LYS A 93 -6.48 -46.46 31.22
N PRO A 94 -7.78 -46.31 31.50
CA PRO A 94 -8.68 -45.56 30.59
C PRO A 94 -8.34 -44.07 30.50
N MET A 95 -7.78 -43.45 31.56
CA MET A 95 -7.31 -42.05 31.48
C MET A 95 -6.09 -41.90 30.57
N LEU A 96 -5.13 -42.83 30.64
CA LEU A 96 -3.98 -42.86 29.73
C LEU A 96 -4.42 -43.16 28.29
N GLU A 97 -5.37 -44.07 28.10
CA GLU A 97 -5.94 -44.35 26.77
C GLU A 97 -6.66 -43.13 26.18
N ALA A 98 -7.40 -42.35 26.99
CA ALA A 98 -8.02 -41.10 26.56
C ALA A 98 -6.98 -40.01 26.22
N TYR A 99 -5.91 -39.90 27.02
CA TYR A 99 -4.82 -38.96 26.76
C TYR A 99 -4.03 -39.33 25.50
N ILE A 100 -3.75 -40.62 25.29
CA ILE A 100 -3.12 -41.15 24.06
C ILE A 100 -4.01 -40.87 22.85
N ALA A 101 -5.33 -41.09 22.96
CA ALA A 101 -6.27 -40.79 21.88
C ALA A 101 -6.32 -39.29 21.55
N ASN A 102 -6.18 -38.41 22.55
CA ASN A 102 -6.10 -36.97 22.34
C ASN A 102 -4.79 -36.55 21.65
N LEU A 103 -3.65 -37.11 22.08
CA LEU A 103 -2.36 -36.88 21.42
C LEU A 103 -2.35 -37.39 19.97
N GLN A 104 -2.99 -38.53 19.70
CA GLN A 104 -3.16 -39.06 18.35
C GLN A 104 -3.99 -38.11 17.48
N ARG A 105 -5.10 -37.56 18.00
CA ARG A 105 -5.89 -36.53 17.27
C ARG A 105 -5.10 -35.26 16.99
N GLN A 106 -4.29 -34.79 17.94
CA GLN A 106 -3.43 -33.63 17.73
C GLN A 106 -2.37 -33.92 16.65
N LEU A 107 -1.80 -35.13 16.64
CA LEU A 107 -0.83 -35.54 15.64
C LEU A 107 -1.45 -35.68 14.25
N ASP A 108 -2.69 -36.17 14.14
CA ASP A 108 -3.44 -36.24 12.89
C ASP A 108 -3.78 -34.85 12.34
N LEU A 109 -4.17 -33.90 13.21
CA LEU A 109 -4.40 -32.51 12.83
C LEU A 109 -3.11 -31.86 12.30
N ILE A 110 -2.00 -32.00 13.03
CA ILE A 110 -0.69 -31.48 12.61
C ILE A 110 -0.23 -32.15 11.31
N THR A 111 -0.48 -33.44 11.13
CA THR A 111 -0.13 -34.16 9.90
C THR A 111 -0.96 -33.67 8.71
N LYS A 112 -2.24 -33.37 8.94
CA LYS A 112 -3.12 -32.78 7.92
C LYS A 112 -2.65 -31.37 7.55
N ASP A 113 -2.29 -30.54 8.53
CA ASP A 113 -1.75 -29.20 8.27
C ASP A 113 -0.40 -29.26 7.56
N LYS A 114 0.48 -30.19 7.93
CA LYS A 114 1.74 -30.45 7.21
C LYS A 114 1.46 -30.82 5.76
N SER A 115 0.51 -31.72 5.50
CA SER A 115 0.15 -32.11 4.13
C SER A 115 -0.43 -30.95 3.31
N ARG A 116 -1.21 -30.06 3.95
CA ARG A 116 -1.73 -28.84 3.33
C ARG A 116 -0.60 -27.87 2.98
N LEU A 117 0.30 -27.62 3.92
CA LEU A 117 1.47 -26.76 3.71
C LEU A 117 2.43 -27.33 2.67
N ASP A 118 2.61 -28.65 2.60
CA ASP A 118 3.43 -29.31 1.58
C ASP A 118 2.81 -29.16 0.18
N MET A 119 1.48 -29.25 0.06
CA MET A 119 0.77 -28.96 -1.19
C MET A 119 0.90 -27.49 -1.58
N GLU A 120 0.68 -26.56 -0.64
CA GLU A 120 0.83 -25.11 -0.86
C GLU A 120 2.26 -24.78 -1.31
N ASN A 121 3.28 -25.32 -0.64
CA ASN A 121 4.68 -25.19 -1.05
C ASN A 121 4.92 -25.75 -2.45
N SER A 122 4.39 -26.94 -2.78
CA SER A 122 4.53 -27.50 -4.13
C SER A 122 3.89 -26.60 -5.20
N THR A 123 2.73 -26.00 -4.93
CA THR A 123 2.12 -25.02 -5.84
C THR A 123 2.94 -23.74 -5.96
N VAL A 124 3.51 -23.24 -4.86
CA VAL A 124 4.38 -22.05 -4.89
C VAL A 124 5.67 -22.33 -5.67
N TYR A 125 6.30 -23.49 -5.49
CA TYR A 125 7.46 -23.91 -6.27
C TYR A 125 7.15 -24.05 -7.77
N LYS A 126 5.98 -24.59 -8.10
CA LYS A 126 5.52 -24.66 -9.50
C LYS A 126 5.33 -23.27 -10.10
N ASN A 127 4.64 -22.38 -9.39
CA ASN A 127 4.44 -20.99 -9.85
C ASN A 127 5.77 -20.24 -10.00
N LEU A 128 6.71 -20.40 -9.05
CA LEU A 128 8.05 -19.83 -9.15
C LEU A 128 8.81 -20.34 -10.38
N ASN A 129 8.71 -21.64 -10.69
CA ASN A 129 9.34 -22.20 -11.88
C ASN A 129 8.68 -21.70 -13.18
N ASP A 130 7.35 -21.53 -13.18
CA ASP A 130 6.60 -20.95 -14.29
C ASP A 130 6.97 -19.46 -14.50
N TYR A 131 7.23 -18.71 -13.43
CA TYR A 131 7.75 -17.34 -13.54
C TYR A 131 9.21 -17.33 -14.03
N ARG A 132 10.08 -18.19 -13.48
CA ARG A 132 11.48 -18.31 -13.91
C ARG A 132 11.59 -18.61 -15.41
N THR A 133 10.83 -19.59 -15.91
CA THR A 133 10.82 -19.92 -17.34
C THR A 133 10.31 -18.77 -18.21
N LYS A 134 9.32 -18.00 -17.75
CA LYS A 134 8.89 -16.77 -18.42
C LYS A 134 9.99 -15.69 -18.44
N TYR A 135 10.72 -15.52 -17.34
CA TYR A 135 11.86 -14.60 -17.29
C TYR A 135 12.98 -15.04 -18.23
N GLU A 136 13.35 -16.33 -18.24
CA GLU A 136 14.36 -16.87 -19.17
C GLU A 136 13.93 -16.68 -20.64
N GLN A 137 12.64 -16.85 -20.95
CA GLN A 137 12.11 -16.56 -22.28
C GLN A 137 12.20 -15.08 -22.63
N GLU A 138 11.94 -14.19 -21.68
CA GLU A 138 12.00 -12.73 -21.92
C GLU A 138 13.43 -12.24 -22.10
N ILE A 139 14.39 -12.81 -21.34
CA ILE A 139 15.83 -12.59 -21.54
C ILE A 139 16.24 -13.05 -22.95
N ASN A 140 15.79 -14.23 -23.38
CA ASN A 140 16.14 -14.72 -24.71
C ASN A 140 15.53 -13.84 -25.82
N LYS A 141 14.30 -13.35 -25.67
CA LYS A 141 13.71 -12.39 -26.60
C LYS A 141 14.48 -11.07 -26.63
N ARG A 142 14.90 -10.57 -25.46
CA ARG A 142 15.74 -9.37 -25.36
C ARG A 142 17.06 -9.56 -26.11
N ASN A 143 17.74 -10.69 -25.91
CA ASN A 143 18.99 -11.00 -26.62
C ASN A 143 18.81 -11.06 -28.13
N VAL A 144 17.67 -11.59 -28.62
CA VAL A 144 17.36 -11.60 -30.05
C VAL A 144 17.13 -10.18 -30.58
N ALA A 145 16.34 -9.37 -29.88
CA ALA A 145 16.08 -7.97 -30.27
C ALA A 145 17.36 -7.10 -30.22
N GLU A 146 18.23 -7.34 -29.24
CA GLU A 146 19.53 -6.67 -29.13
C GLU A 146 20.46 -7.03 -30.30
N ASN A 147 20.50 -8.31 -30.68
CA ASN A 147 21.23 -8.74 -31.88
C ASN A 147 20.67 -8.14 -33.17
N GLU A 148 19.35 -7.95 -33.27
CA GLU A 148 18.73 -7.25 -34.40
C GLU A 148 19.06 -5.76 -34.41
N PHE A 149 19.05 -5.11 -33.25
CA PHE A 149 19.43 -3.71 -33.10
C PHE A 149 20.90 -3.47 -33.51
N VAL A 150 21.82 -4.36 -33.11
CA VAL A 150 23.23 -4.28 -33.51
C VAL A 150 23.39 -4.40 -35.03
N LYS A 151 22.60 -5.26 -35.69
CA LYS A 151 22.60 -5.35 -37.16
C LYS A 151 22.08 -4.08 -37.81
N LEU A 152 20.95 -3.56 -37.34
CA LEU A 152 20.38 -2.30 -37.82
C LEU A 152 21.34 -1.12 -37.64
N LYS A 153 22.04 -1.06 -36.50
CA LYS A 153 23.05 -0.04 -36.24
C LYS A 153 24.18 -0.09 -37.28
N LYS A 154 24.70 -1.29 -37.58
CA LYS A 154 25.71 -1.47 -38.65
C LYS A 154 25.21 -1.02 -40.02
N GLU A 155 23.94 -1.28 -40.36
CA GLU A 155 23.35 -0.84 -41.62
C GLU A 155 23.17 0.69 -41.68
N VAL A 156 22.77 1.31 -40.56
CA VAL A 156 22.64 2.77 -40.45
C VAL A 156 24.01 3.43 -40.54
N ASP A 157 25.02 2.91 -39.84
CA ASP A 157 26.39 3.42 -39.88
C ASP A 157 26.97 3.31 -41.31
N ALA A 158 26.74 2.19 -42.01
CA ALA A 158 27.14 2.03 -43.41
C ALA A 158 26.41 3.01 -44.36
N SER A 159 25.12 3.24 -44.13
CA SER A 159 24.35 4.24 -44.89
C SER A 159 24.81 5.67 -44.60
N TYR A 160 25.25 5.97 -43.39
CA TYR A 160 25.77 7.27 -43.00
C TYR A 160 27.12 7.53 -43.67
N VAL A 161 28.04 6.55 -43.66
CA VAL A 161 29.31 6.63 -44.39
C VAL A 161 29.07 6.87 -45.89
N SER A 162 28.15 6.12 -46.49
CA SER A 162 27.79 6.32 -47.91
C SER A 162 27.21 7.72 -48.18
N LYS A 163 26.46 8.29 -47.24
CA LYS A 163 25.93 9.65 -47.33
C LYS A 163 27.05 10.68 -47.30
N VAL A 164 28.00 10.54 -46.38
CA VAL A 164 29.16 11.45 -46.26
C VAL A 164 30.01 11.41 -47.54
N GLU A 165 30.26 10.22 -48.08
CA GLU A 165 30.97 10.06 -49.36
C GLU A 165 30.26 10.75 -50.53
N LEU A 166 28.92 10.69 -50.56
CA LEU A 166 28.11 11.39 -51.57
C LEU A 166 28.12 12.92 -51.36
N GLU A 167 28.09 13.39 -50.12
CA GLU A 167 28.20 14.82 -49.80
C GLU A 167 29.56 15.39 -50.21
N ASP A 168 30.65 14.66 -49.97
CA ASP A 168 31.99 15.02 -50.44
C ASP A 168 32.07 15.08 -51.97
N LEU A 169 31.47 14.11 -52.67
CA LEU A 169 31.41 14.12 -54.13
C LEU A 169 30.61 15.31 -54.69
N VAL A 170 29.49 15.66 -54.05
CA VAL A 170 28.68 16.83 -54.42
C VAL A 170 29.44 18.13 -54.17
N SER A 171 30.22 18.21 -53.07
CA SER A 171 31.10 19.35 -52.82
C SER A 171 32.17 19.47 -53.89
N GLY A 172 32.85 18.37 -54.24
CA GLY A 172 33.85 18.36 -55.31
C GLY A 172 33.30 18.76 -56.68
N LEU A 173 32.13 18.25 -57.05
CA LEU A 173 31.45 18.64 -58.30
C LEU A 173 31.02 20.12 -58.28
N SER A 174 30.64 20.65 -57.13
CA SER A 174 30.28 22.07 -56.99
C SER A 174 31.50 22.96 -57.19
N GLU A 175 32.65 22.59 -56.63
CA GLU A 175 33.92 23.28 -56.85
C GLU A 175 34.34 23.24 -58.33
N GLU A 176 34.17 22.10 -59.00
CA GLU A 176 34.45 21.96 -60.44
C GLU A 176 33.52 22.84 -61.29
N ILE A 177 32.22 22.92 -60.94
CA ILE A 177 31.26 23.82 -61.61
C ILE A 177 31.66 25.29 -61.40
N MET A 178 32.04 25.68 -60.18
CA MET A 178 32.50 27.06 -59.92
C MET A 178 33.77 27.39 -60.72
N PHE A 179 34.71 26.44 -60.78
CA PHE A 179 35.94 26.59 -61.56
C PHE A 179 35.66 26.74 -63.06
N LEU A 180 34.82 25.86 -63.62
CA LEU A 180 34.42 25.94 -65.03
C LEU A 180 33.66 27.24 -65.32
N THR A 181 32.77 27.67 -64.44
CA THR A 181 32.02 28.94 -64.59
C THR A 181 32.98 30.13 -64.59
N ALA A 182 33.98 30.13 -63.71
CA ALA A 182 35.01 31.17 -63.66
C ALA A 182 35.86 31.21 -64.95
N ILE A 183 36.19 30.04 -65.52
CA ILE A 183 36.86 29.95 -66.82
C ILE A 183 35.97 30.48 -67.93
N TYR A 184 34.71 30.05 -68.02
CA TYR A 184 33.79 30.55 -69.05
C TYR A 184 33.56 32.05 -68.94
N ASP A 185 33.47 32.61 -67.73
CA ASP A 185 33.37 34.05 -67.52
C ASP A 185 34.65 34.81 -67.90
N ALA A 186 35.81 34.17 -67.77
CA ALA A 186 37.09 34.71 -68.23
C ALA A 186 37.19 34.67 -69.76
N GLU A 187 36.84 33.54 -70.38
CA GLU A 187 36.78 33.38 -71.84
C GLU A 187 35.75 34.31 -72.47
N LEU A 188 34.58 34.50 -71.85
CA LEU A 188 33.57 35.46 -72.31
C LEU A 188 34.08 36.90 -72.25
N ARG A 189 34.85 37.25 -71.20
CA ARG A 189 35.51 38.56 -71.11
C ARG A 189 36.57 38.74 -72.18
N GLU A 190 37.38 37.72 -72.44
CA GLU A 190 38.42 37.73 -73.47
C GLU A 190 37.81 37.76 -74.88
N LEU A 191 36.73 37.01 -75.13
CA LEU A 191 35.95 37.07 -76.36
C LEU A 191 35.24 38.41 -76.55
N GLN A 192 34.75 39.05 -75.48
CA GLN A 192 34.21 40.41 -75.55
C GLN A 192 35.28 41.45 -75.85
N GLU A 193 36.51 41.29 -75.35
CA GLU A 193 37.65 42.11 -75.76
C GLU A 193 38.08 41.84 -77.21
N ASN A 194 38.13 40.57 -77.62
CA ASN A 194 38.48 40.18 -78.99
C ASN A 194 37.40 40.60 -80.01
N LEU A 195 36.11 40.59 -79.64
CA LEU A 195 35.01 41.15 -80.44
C LEU A 195 35.10 42.67 -80.57
N ARG A 196 35.64 43.37 -79.56
CA ARG A 196 35.98 44.79 -79.66
C ARG A 196 37.20 45.03 -80.55
N GLY A 197 38.11 44.05 -80.67
CA GLY A 197 39.32 44.10 -81.51
C GLY A 197 39.16 43.62 -82.96
N THR A 198 38.11 42.84 -83.28
CA THR A 198 37.99 42.12 -84.57
C THR A 198 36.73 42.50 -85.34
N SER A 199 36.48 43.80 -85.46
CA SER A 199 35.56 44.37 -86.44
C SER A 199 36.35 44.80 -87.68
N VAL A 200 36.93 43.83 -88.40
CA VAL A 200 37.47 44.05 -89.75
C VAL A 200 36.98 42.91 -90.65
N VAL A 201 36.03 43.27 -91.51
CA VAL A 201 35.44 42.42 -92.54
C VAL A 201 36.44 42.19 -93.65
N VAL A 202 36.83 40.95 -93.94
CA VAL A 202 37.23 40.54 -95.30
C VAL A 202 36.77 39.12 -95.59
N GLN A 203 36.09 39.01 -96.72
CA GLN A 203 35.53 37.83 -97.36
C GLN A 203 36.59 36.91 -98.00
N MET A 204 36.16 35.64 -98.10
CA MET A 204 36.32 34.72 -99.23
C MET A 204 37.61 33.88 -99.39
N ASP A 205 37.31 32.58 -99.39
CA ASP A 205 37.60 31.60 -100.42
C ASP A 205 38.97 30.90 -100.52
N ASN A 206 38.79 29.58 -100.60
CA ASN A 206 39.44 28.66 -101.52
C ASN A 206 40.76 28.00 -101.12
N SER A 207 40.58 26.79 -100.60
CA SER A 207 40.93 25.54 -101.27
C SER A 207 42.40 25.34 -101.66
N ARG A 208 43.01 24.29 -101.09
CA ARG A 208 43.70 23.26 -101.89
C ARG A 208 43.87 21.98 -101.08
N ALA A 209 43.48 20.90 -101.73
CA ALA A 209 43.24 19.58 -101.19
C ALA A 209 44.53 18.83 -100.83
N LEU A 210 44.48 18.15 -99.69
CA LEU A 210 45.18 16.90 -99.40
C LEU A 210 44.10 15.91 -99.00
N ASN A 211 44.06 14.74 -99.65
CA ASN A 211 43.01 13.74 -99.47
C ASN A 211 43.14 13.02 -98.12
N MET A 212 42.83 13.74 -97.04
CA MET A 212 42.74 13.25 -95.66
C MET A 212 41.61 12.21 -95.50
N GLU A 213 40.58 12.26 -96.34
CA GLU A 213 39.40 11.41 -96.20
C GLU A 213 39.71 9.91 -96.26
N LYS A 214 40.71 9.50 -97.06
CA LYS A 214 41.03 8.08 -97.22
C LYS A 214 41.79 7.51 -96.02
N ILE A 215 42.74 8.27 -95.48
CA ILE A 215 43.51 7.88 -94.28
C ILE A 215 42.61 7.96 -93.04
N VAL A 216 41.77 8.98 -92.95
CA VAL A 216 40.81 9.12 -91.86
C VAL A 216 39.77 8.01 -91.91
N SER A 217 39.27 7.61 -93.10
CA SER A 217 38.38 6.45 -93.26
C SER A 217 39.03 5.16 -92.76
N GLU A 218 40.26 4.87 -93.18
CA GLU A 218 40.92 3.61 -92.86
C GLU A 218 41.30 3.50 -91.37
N VAL A 219 41.71 4.61 -90.75
CA VAL A 219 41.94 4.68 -89.30
C VAL A 219 40.61 4.60 -88.54
N LYS A 220 39.55 5.23 -89.02
CA LYS A 220 38.23 5.20 -88.39
C LYS A 220 37.62 3.79 -88.39
N ASP A 221 37.78 3.04 -89.48
CA ASP A 221 37.32 1.65 -89.57
C ASP A 221 38.06 0.74 -88.55
N GLN A 222 39.38 0.92 -88.38
CA GLN A 222 40.16 0.17 -87.38
C GLN A 222 39.77 0.53 -85.95
N TYR A 223 39.53 1.81 -85.65
CA TYR A 223 39.05 2.23 -84.33
C TYR A 223 37.62 1.74 -84.06
N GLU A 224 36.74 1.72 -85.07
CA GLU A 224 35.38 1.17 -84.93
C GLU A 224 35.40 -0.34 -84.66
N GLU A 225 36.30 -1.09 -85.30
CA GLU A 225 36.43 -2.53 -85.05
C GLU A 225 36.96 -2.84 -83.63
N ILE A 226 37.95 -2.09 -83.15
CA ILE A 226 38.48 -2.25 -81.78
C ILE A 226 37.44 -1.81 -80.73
N ALA A 227 36.71 -0.73 -80.99
CA ALA A 227 35.63 -0.27 -80.12
C ALA A 227 34.46 -1.27 -80.08
N ALA A 228 34.15 -1.92 -81.21
CA ALA A 228 33.14 -2.98 -81.28
C ALA A 228 33.57 -4.21 -80.47
N ARG A 229 34.82 -4.68 -80.64
CA ARG A 229 35.36 -5.81 -79.85
C ARG A 229 35.41 -5.50 -78.36
N SER A 230 35.88 -4.32 -77.96
CA SER A 230 35.92 -3.92 -76.55
C SER A 230 34.52 -3.79 -75.94
N ARG A 231 33.53 -3.33 -76.72
CA ARG A 231 32.13 -3.27 -76.29
C ARG A 231 31.52 -4.66 -76.14
N GLU A 232 31.81 -5.58 -77.07
CA GLU A 232 31.33 -6.96 -76.99
C GLU A 232 31.96 -7.73 -75.81
N GLU A 233 33.25 -7.52 -75.53
CA GLU A 233 33.91 -8.07 -74.35
C GLU A 233 33.35 -7.50 -73.05
N ALA A 234 33.09 -6.19 -72.98
CA ALA A 234 32.46 -5.55 -71.82
C ALA A 234 31.02 -6.05 -71.63
N GLU A 235 30.23 -6.18 -72.70
CA GLU A 235 28.86 -6.71 -72.65
C GLU A 235 28.84 -8.18 -72.23
N ASN A 236 29.75 -9.02 -72.75
CA ASN A 236 29.87 -10.41 -72.31
C ASN A 236 30.33 -10.50 -70.85
N TRP A 237 31.26 -9.65 -70.41
CA TRP A 237 31.68 -9.60 -69.01
C TRP A 237 30.53 -9.19 -68.09
N HIS A 238 29.80 -8.12 -68.43
CA HIS A 238 28.62 -7.68 -67.70
C HIS A 238 27.50 -8.73 -67.72
N ARG A 239 27.27 -9.41 -68.85
CA ARG A 239 26.28 -10.50 -68.96
C ARG A 239 26.64 -11.68 -68.07
N THR A 240 27.91 -12.10 -68.07
CA THR A 240 28.41 -13.18 -67.21
C THR A 240 28.31 -12.80 -65.73
N LYS A 241 28.64 -11.54 -65.39
CA LYS A 241 28.48 -11.04 -64.01
C LYS A 241 27.03 -10.91 -63.58
N PHE A 242 26.14 -10.52 -64.49
CA PHE A 242 24.70 -10.45 -64.24
C PHE A 242 24.10 -11.84 -64.06
N GLU A 243 24.54 -12.84 -64.83
CA GLU A 243 24.15 -14.23 -64.65
C GLU A 243 24.67 -14.83 -63.34
N GLN A 244 25.91 -14.51 -62.93
CA GLN A 244 26.45 -14.88 -61.62
C GLN A 244 25.67 -14.22 -60.47
N MET A 245 25.42 -12.91 -60.53
CA MET A 245 24.60 -12.22 -59.53
C MET A 245 23.17 -12.74 -59.50
N LYS A 246 22.59 -13.12 -60.64
CA LYS A 246 21.26 -13.72 -60.71
C LYS A 246 21.24 -15.13 -60.13
N ALA A 247 22.29 -15.92 -60.32
CA ALA A 247 22.43 -17.24 -59.71
C ALA A 247 22.61 -17.16 -58.19
N GLU A 248 23.45 -16.23 -57.70
CA GLU A 248 23.61 -15.96 -56.27
C GLU A 248 22.32 -15.40 -55.65
N ALA A 249 21.63 -14.46 -56.31
CA ALA A 249 20.34 -13.93 -55.87
C ALA A 249 19.22 -14.98 -55.83
N ASN A 250 19.22 -15.94 -56.76
CA ASN A 250 18.29 -17.07 -56.71
C ASN A 250 18.60 -18.03 -55.54
N HIS A 251 19.88 -18.20 -55.19
CA HIS A 251 20.28 -19.00 -54.03
C HIS A 251 19.88 -18.34 -52.70
N TYR A 252 20.01 -17.01 -52.59
CA TYR A 252 19.44 -16.26 -51.47
C TYR A 252 17.91 -16.28 -51.47
N GLY A 253 17.28 -16.24 -52.66
CA GLY A 253 15.82 -16.23 -52.83
C GLY A 253 15.09 -17.46 -52.27
N GLU A 254 15.68 -18.66 -52.36
CA GLU A 254 15.09 -19.89 -51.79
C GLU A 254 15.10 -19.88 -50.25
N GLY A 255 16.12 -19.30 -49.61
CA GLY A 255 16.19 -19.11 -48.16
C GLY A 255 15.18 -18.10 -47.61
N PHE A 256 14.69 -17.17 -48.46
CA PHE A 256 13.72 -16.14 -48.05
C PHE A 256 12.25 -16.61 -48.03
N CYS A 257 11.93 -17.81 -48.50
CA CYS A 257 10.53 -18.25 -48.59
C CYS A 257 9.86 -18.47 -47.21
N ASN A 258 10.58 -19.02 -46.23
CA ASN A 258 10.09 -19.17 -44.85
C ASN A 258 9.96 -17.84 -44.08
N PRO A 259 11.00 -16.97 -44.04
CA PRO A 259 10.86 -15.67 -43.39
C PRO A 259 9.91 -14.74 -44.14
N LYS A 260 9.76 -14.80 -45.48
CA LYS A 260 8.70 -14.02 -46.17
C LYS A 260 7.29 -14.46 -45.77
N TYR A 261 7.07 -15.76 -45.57
CA TYR A 261 5.77 -16.27 -45.10
C TYR A 261 5.49 -15.81 -43.67
N GLU A 262 6.46 -15.89 -42.77
CA GLU A 262 6.33 -15.40 -41.39
C GLU A 262 6.26 -13.86 -41.31
N ILE A 263 7.01 -13.13 -42.13
CA ILE A 263 6.91 -11.66 -42.27
C ILE A 263 5.55 -11.27 -42.83
N SER A 264 4.96 -12.04 -43.76
CA SER A 264 3.61 -11.78 -44.26
C SER A 264 2.55 -12.02 -43.17
N LYS A 265 2.73 -13.05 -42.35
CA LYS A 265 1.86 -13.38 -41.21
C LYS A 265 1.99 -12.37 -40.07
N LEU A 266 3.21 -11.90 -39.80
CA LEU A 266 3.50 -10.82 -38.86
C LEU A 266 2.99 -9.48 -39.38
N LYS A 267 3.16 -9.16 -40.68
CA LYS A 267 2.51 -7.99 -41.30
C LYS A 267 1.00 -8.05 -41.19
N GLN A 268 0.39 -9.22 -41.34
CA GLN A 268 -1.05 -9.39 -41.17
C GLN A 268 -1.48 -9.21 -39.71
N LYS A 269 -0.68 -9.67 -38.74
CA LYS A 269 -0.89 -9.40 -37.30
C LYS A 269 -0.66 -7.94 -36.93
N ILE A 270 0.37 -7.30 -37.47
CA ILE A 270 0.68 -5.89 -37.26
C ILE A 270 -0.43 -5.03 -37.83
N ASN A 271 -0.92 -5.31 -39.04
CA ASN A 271 -2.07 -4.60 -39.61
C ASN A 271 -3.34 -4.82 -38.78
N ARG A 272 -3.56 -6.02 -38.24
CA ARG A 272 -4.72 -6.30 -37.38
C ARG A 272 -4.63 -5.55 -36.05
N LEU A 273 -3.45 -5.55 -35.42
CA LEU A 273 -3.18 -4.79 -34.19
C LEU A 273 -3.20 -3.28 -34.44
N GLN A 274 -2.75 -2.81 -35.61
CA GLN A 274 -2.85 -1.41 -36.01
C GLN A 274 -4.30 -1.01 -36.19
N ILE A 275 -5.13 -1.82 -36.86
CA ILE A 275 -6.57 -1.58 -36.94
C ILE A 275 -7.21 -1.60 -35.55
N GLU A 276 -6.84 -2.54 -34.67
CA GLU A 276 -7.33 -2.57 -33.29
C GLU A 276 -6.91 -1.32 -32.51
N ILE A 277 -5.66 -0.87 -32.63
CA ILE A 277 -5.17 0.38 -32.02
C ILE A 277 -5.87 1.60 -32.62
N GLU A 278 -6.06 1.68 -33.94
CA GLU A 278 -6.79 2.76 -34.60
C GLU A 278 -8.26 2.77 -34.14
N THR A 279 -8.88 1.59 -33.98
CA THR A 279 -10.25 1.50 -33.46
C THR A 279 -10.32 1.90 -31.99
N SER A 280 -9.38 1.47 -31.14
CA SER A 280 -9.32 1.89 -29.73
C SER A 280 -9.01 3.40 -29.60
N LYS A 281 -8.15 3.96 -30.45
CA LYS A 281 -7.91 5.41 -30.52
C LYS A 281 -9.14 6.17 -31.01
N SER A 282 -9.86 5.63 -31.99
CA SER A 282 -11.13 6.21 -32.46
C SER A 282 -12.24 6.16 -31.40
N GLN A 283 -12.16 5.23 -30.44
CA GLN A 283 -13.06 5.16 -29.29
C GLN A 283 -12.65 6.12 -28.17
N LEU A 284 -11.37 6.47 -28.07
CA LEU A 284 -10.87 7.46 -27.09
C LEU A 284 -11.27 8.89 -27.46
N LEU A 285 -11.23 9.27 -28.74
CA LEU A 285 -11.63 10.60 -29.21
C LEU A 285 -13.02 11.06 -28.75
N PRO A 286 -14.12 10.29 -28.92
CA PRO A 286 -15.44 10.69 -28.45
C PRO A 286 -15.55 10.70 -26.92
N LEU A 287 -14.78 9.85 -26.22
CA LEU A 287 -14.73 9.85 -24.76
C LEU A 287 -13.96 11.06 -24.21
N GLU A 288 -12.85 11.44 -24.83
CA GLU A 288 -12.09 12.65 -24.50
C GLU A 288 -12.93 13.91 -24.78
N THR A 289 -13.67 13.95 -25.89
CA THR A 289 -14.61 15.07 -26.13
C THR A 289 -15.76 15.08 -25.12
N GLN A 290 -16.29 13.93 -24.70
CA GLN A 290 -17.33 13.86 -23.67
C GLN A 290 -16.81 14.26 -22.29
N ILE A 291 -15.55 13.93 -21.97
CA ILE A 291 -14.89 14.37 -20.73
C ILE A 291 -14.67 15.89 -20.78
N ALA A 292 -14.16 16.43 -21.89
CA ALA A 292 -13.97 17.87 -22.05
C ALA A 292 -15.30 18.65 -22.03
N GLU A 293 -16.37 18.12 -22.63
CA GLU A 293 -17.71 18.70 -22.55
C GLU A 293 -18.28 18.61 -21.13
N ALA A 294 -18.07 17.51 -20.42
CA ALA A 294 -18.49 17.36 -19.02
C ALA A 294 -17.71 18.30 -18.08
N GLU A 295 -16.42 18.51 -18.32
CA GLU A 295 -15.59 19.47 -17.59
C GLU A 295 -16.03 20.92 -17.85
N GLN A 296 -16.29 21.31 -19.10
CA GLN A 296 -16.82 22.65 -19.40
C GLN A 296 -18.23 22.87 -18.85
N LEU A 297 -19.08 21.83 -18.87
CA LEU A 297 -20.40 21.90 -18.23
C LEU A 297 -20.28 21.99 -16.70
N GLY A 298 -19.32 21.28 -16.10
CA GLY A 298 -18.95 21.41 -14.69
C GLY A 298 -18.51 22.83 -14.34
N ASP A 299 -17.63 23.42 -15.15
CA ASP A 299 -17.12 24.78 -14.91
C ASP A 299 -18.19 25.86 -15.06
N THR A 300 -19.10 25.71 -16.03
CA THR A 300 -20.24 26.63 -16.22
C THR A 300 -21.25 26.52 -15.09
N THR A 301 -21.61 25.29 -14.67
CA THR A 301 -22.51 25.08 -13.52
C THR A 301 -21.91 25.57 -12.20
N VAL A 302 -20.58 25.44 -11.99
CA VAL A 302 -19.89 26.02 -10.82
C VAL A 302 -19.89 27.54 -10.87
N LYS A 303 -19.68 28.16 -12.04
CA LYS A 303 -19.78 29.62 -12.21
C LYS A 303 -21.19 30.13 -11.94
N ASP A 304 -22.22 29.44 -12.43
CA ASP A 304 -23.62 29.79 -12.21
C ASP A 304 -24.03 29.61 -10.74
N ALA A 305 -23.55 28.54 -10.08
CA ALA A 305 -23.76 28.33 -8.65
C ALA A 305 -23.09 29.44 -7.82
N LYS A 306 -21.86 29.85 -8.16
CA LYS A 306 -21.18 30.98 -7.51
C LYS A 306 -21.94 32.30 -7.71
N ALA A 307 -22.47 32.56 -8.91
CA ALA A 307 -23.30 33.74 -9.15
C ALA A 307 -24.61 33.70 -8.34
N CYS A 308 -25.26 32.54 -8.26
CA CYS A 308 -26.47 32.34 -7.47
C CYS A 308 -26.23 32.53 -5.96
N ILE A 309 -25.07 32.11 -5.45
CA ILE A 309 -24.68 32.34 -4.05
C ILE A 309 -24.53 33.85 -3.78
N VAL A 310 -23.87 34.59 -4.66
CA VAL A 310 -23.73 36.06 -4.53
C VAL A 310 -25.11 36.75 -4.53
N ASP A 311 -26.03 36.31 -5.38
CA ASP A 311 -27.40 36.85 -5.40
C ASP A 311 -28.20 36.48 -4.15
N LEU A 312 -28.05 35.26 -3.64
CA LEU A 312 -28.65 34.82 -2.38
C LEU A 312 -28.09 35.58 -1.18
N GLU A 313 -26.78 35.85 -1.14
CA GLU A 313 -26.15 36.68 -0.12
C GLU A 313 -26.70 38.12 -0.16
N LYS A 314 -26.87 38.68 -1.36
CA LYS A 314 -27.48 40.01 -1.54
C LYS A 314 -28.94 40.03 -1.09
N ASN A 315 -29.71 38.99 -1.38
CA ASN A 315 -31.10 38.85 -0.92
C ASN A 315 -31.19 38.65 0.60
N LEU A 316 -30.27 37.88 1.18
CA LEU A 316 -30.15 37.71 2.62
C LEU A 316 -29.84 39.05 3.30
N GLN A 317 -28.94 39.86 2.75
CA GLN A 317 -28.65 41.19 3.27
C GLN A 317 -29.87 42.12 3.18
N ARG A 318 -30.62 42.09 2.07
CA ARG A 318 -31.89 42.84 1.95
C ARG A 318 -32.92 42.38 3.00
N ALA A 319 -33.06 41.06 3.20
CA ALA A 319 -33.97 40.50 4.18
C ALA A 319 -33.57 40.90 5.61
N LYS A 320 -32.27 40.93 5.94
CA LYS A 320 -31.77 41.43 7.24
C LYS A 320 -32.12 42.91 7.45
N VAL A 321 -31.95 43.75 6.43
CA VAL A 321 -32.34 45.17 6.49
C VAL A 321 -33.85 45.33 6.68
N GLN A 322 -34.66 44.53 5.98
CA GLN A 322 -36.12 44.52 6.14
C GLN A 322 -36.56 44.04 7.52
N MET A 323 -35.92 43.00 8.06
CA MET A 323 -36.21 42.50 9.40
C MET A 323 -35.84 43.54 10.48
N ALA A 324 -34.71 44.25 10.30
CA ALA A 324 -34.35 45.37 11.16
C ALA A 324 -35.37 46.52 11.08
N GLN A 325 -35.96 46.77 9.90
CA GLN A 325 -37.05 47.73 9.75
C GLN A 325 -38.33 47.26 10.46
N GLN A 326 -38.73 46.00 10.28
CA GLN A 326 -39.90 45.43 10.97
C GLN A 326 -39.74 45.48 12.49
N ILE A 327 -38.54 45.22 13.03
CA ILE A 327 -38.28 45.33 14.47
C ILE A 327 -38.49 46.76 14.96
N ARG A 328 -38.06 47.78 14.18
CA ARG A 328 -38.31 49.19 14.51
C ARG A 328 -39.81 49.50 14.48
N ASP A 329 -40.51 49.06 13.42
CA ASP A 329 -41.95 49.28 13.27
C ASP A 329 -42.73 48.59 14.41
N TYR A 330 -42.32 47.39 14.83
CA TYR A 330 -42.88 46.69 16.00
C TYR A 330 -42.60 47.41 17.32
N GLN A 331 -41.41 48.01 17.49
CA GLN A 331 -41.09 48.82 18.67
C GLN A 331 -41.95 50.09 18.71
N GLU A 332 -42.16 50.76 17.58
CA GLU A 332 -43.07 51.90 17.49
C GLU A 332 -44.52 51.50 17.80
N LEU A 333 -45.00 50.38 17.24
CA LEU A 333 -46.33 49.87 17.52
C LEU A 333 -46.49 49.44 19.00
N MET A 334 -45.46 48.86 19.60
CA MET A 334 -45.44 48.54 21.03
C MET A 334 -45.52 49.80 21.89
N ASN A 335 -44.82 50.87 21.52
CA ASN A 335 -44.90 52.15 22.22
C ASN A 335 -46.30 52.77 22.12
N VAL A 336 -46.93 52.71 20.94
CA VAL A 336 -48.33 53.14 20.75
C VAL A 336 -49.27 52.28 21.58
N LYS A 337 -49.07 50.96 21.60
CA LYS A 337 -49.88 50.02 22.42
C LYS A 337 -49.72 50.31 23.91
N LEU A 338 -48.52 50.61 24.39
CA LEU A 338 -48.28 51.01 25.79
C LEU A 338 -48.97 52.33 26.12
N ALA A 339 -48.94 53.31 25.22
CA ALA A 339 -49.68 54.56 25.39
C ALA A 339 -51.20 54.33 25.44
N LEU A 340 -51.73 53.50 24.53
CA LEU A 340 -53.13 53.09 24.50
C LEU A 340 -53.51 52.28 25.74
N ASP A 341 -52.65 51.41 26.28
CA ASP A 341 -52.92 50.68 27.52
C ASP A 341 -52.99 51.62 28.72
N ILE A 342 -52.20 52.69 28.74
CA ILE A 342 -52.28 53.74 29.77
C ILE A 342 -53.59 54.51 29.62
N GLU A 343 -54.02 54.84 28.40
CA GLU A 343 -55.32 55.44 28.12
C GLU A 343 -56.47 54.51 28.52
N ILE A 344 -56.41 53.22 28.16
CA ILE A 344 -57.41 52.22 28.53
C ILE A 344 -57.43 52.02 30.04
N SER A 345 -56.28 52.06 30.72
CA SER A 345 -56.21 51.97 32.19
C SER A 345 -56.81 53.20 32.86
N THR A 346 -56.60 54.40 32.29
CA THR A 346 -57.23 55.63 32.79
C THR A 346 -58.73 55.66 32.50
N TYR A 347 -59.18 55.22 31.32
CA TYR A 347 -60.59 55.01 31.00
C TYR A 347 -61.23 53.94 31.87
N LYS A 348 -60.54 52.83 32.16
CA LYS A 348 -61.00 51.80 33.11
C LYS A 348 -61.15 52.38 34.51
N LYS A 349 -60.23 53.21 35.00
CA LYS A 349 -60.40 53.88 36.30
C LYS A 349 -61.57 54.86 36.33
N LEU A 350 -61.82 55.56 35.21
CA LEU A 350 -63.00 56.42 35.05
C LEU A 350 -64.30 55.59 35.00
N LEU A 351 -64.29 54.48 34.26
CA LEU A 351 -65.38 53.52 34.15
C LEU A 351 -65.63 52.78 35.45
N GLU A 352 -64.63 52.40 36.22
CA GLU A 352 -64.76 51.83 37.57
C GLU A 352 -65.33 52.89 38.55
N GLY A 353 -65.06 54.18 38.30
CA GLY A 353 -65.73 55.30 38.97
C GLY A 353 -67.19 55.51 38.51
N GLU A 354 -67.55 55.07 37.31
CA GLU A 354 -68.93 55.03 36.80
C GLU A 354 -69.67 53.74 37.15
N GLU A 355 -69.02 52.59 37.24
CA GLU A 355 -69.56 51.30 37.68
C GLU A 355 -69.91 51.35 39.16
N ARG A 356 -69.14 52.07 39.99
CA ARG A 356 -69.59 52.40 41.37
C ARG A 356 -70.85 53.27 41.39
N ARG A 357 -71.20 53.97 40.31
CA ARG A 357 -72.49 54.66 40.13
C ARG A 357 -73.56 53.79 39.47
N HIS A 358 -73.17 52.75 38.72
CA HIS A 358 -74.05 51.87 37.95
C HIS A 358 -74.37 50.52 38.60
N GLU A 359 -73.62 50.05 39.61
CA GLU A 359 -73.93 48.86 40.42
C GLU A 359 -75.21 49.02 41.27
N GLN A 360 -75.86 50.18 41.24
CA GLN A 360 -77.23 50.36 41.74
C GLN A 360 -78.32 50.05 40.70
N ASN A 361 -77.99 49.77 39.44
CA ASN A 361 -79.00 49.52 38.41
C ASN A 361 -78.66 48.34 37.50
N SER A 362 -79.52 47.32 37.63
CA SER A 362 -79.94 46.36 36.60
C SER A 362 -79.04 45.16 36.27
N ILE A 363 -79.44 44.05 36.91
CA ILE A 363 -79.43 42.68 36.41
C ILE A 363 -80.22 42.61 35.09
N SER A 364 -79.67 42.01 34.02
CA SER A 364 -80.34 40.99 33.17
C SER A 364 -79.66 40.75 31.81
N ASN A 365 -79.70 39.47 31.42
CA ASN A 365 -79.73 38.92 30.06
C ASN A 365 -78.43 38.41 29.41
N LYS A 366 -78.36 37.07 29.39
CA LYS A 366 -77.62 36.19 28.49
C LYS A 366 -78.21 36.19 27.07
N THR A 367 -77.40 35.59 26.17
CA THR A 367 -77.70 34.85 24.91
C THR A 367 -77.91 35.64 23.62
N PHE A 368 -77.21 35.24 22.54
CA PHE A 368 -77.63 35.12 21.11
C PHE A 368 -76.37 34.64 20.29
N LEU A 369 -76.33 33.40 19.75
CA LEU A 369 -76.50 32.97 18.31
C LEU A 369 -75.35 33.43 17.37
N ASN A 370 -74.82 32.71 16.35
CA ASN A 370 -75.39 31.69 15.47
C ASN A 370 -74.36 31.00 14.51
N VAL A 371 -74.87 29.97 13.84
CA VAL A 371 -74.43 28.96 12.82
C VAL A 371 -73.85 29.45 11.47
N LYS A 372 -73.06 28.57 10.78
CA LYS A 372 -73.01 28.30 9.30
C LYS A 372 -71.93 27.23 9.00
N ALA A 373 -71.95 26.35 7.99
CA ALA A 373 -72.93 25.69 7.12
C ALA A 373 -72.13 24.57 6.40
N ALA A 374 -72.66 23.35 6.27
CA ALA A 374 -71.98 22.20 5.69
C ALA A 374 -72.28 22.06 4.18
N ALA A 375 -71.24 21.85 3.38
CA ALA A 375 -71.34 21.39 1.99
C ALA A 375 -70.39 20.19 1.80
N THR A 376 -70.98 19.10 1.37
CA THR A 376 -70.41 17.76 1.26
C THR A 376 -69.49 17.63 0.05
N LYS A 377 -68.19 17.35 0.29
CA LYS A 377 -67.30 16.62 -0.61
C LYS A 377 -66.73 15.47 0.21
N VAL A 378 -67.09 14.24 -0.15
CA VAL A 378 -66.49 13.04 0.44
C VAL A 378 -65.05 12.97 -0.07
N ASN A 379 -64.11 13.43 0.76
CA ASN A 379 -62.67 13.33 0.53
C ASN A 379 -62.21 11.95 1.05
N TYR A 380 -61.69 11.11 0.17
CA TYR A 380 -61.01 9.85 0.50
C TYR A 380 -59.60 10.07 1.07
N ALA A 381 -59.41 11.06 1.93
CA ALA A 381 -58.11 11.40 2.48
C ALA A 381 -57.97 10.80 3.89
N VAL A 382 -56.92 10.02 4.13
CA VAL A 382 -56.34 9.93 5.48
C VAL A 382 -56.14 11.39 5.94
N GLU A 383 -56.76 11.80 7.05
CA GLU A 383 -56.63 13.18 7.53
C GLU A 383 -55.15 13.47 7.77
N LYS A 384 -54.51 14.20 6.85
CA LYS A 384 -53.10 14.63 6.96
C LYS A 384 -52.84 15.31 8.32
N ASP A 385 -53.85 15.99 8.86
CA ASP A 385 -53.86 16.61 10.19
C ASP A 385 -53.71 15.61 11.35
N SER A 386 -54.26 14.40 11.24
CA SER A 386 -54.12 13.33 12.25
C SER A 386 -52.71 12.72 12.24
N VAL A 387 -52.10 12.60 11.06
CA VAL A 387 -50.70 12.17 10.90
C VAL A 387 -49.74 13.23 11.44
N LEU A 388 -49.99 14.51 11.14
CA LEU A 388 -49.27 15.66 11.70
C LEU A 388 -49.38 15.69 13.24
N ALA A 389 -50.58 15.56 13.81
CA ALA A 389 -50.78 15.52 15.25
C ALA A 389 -50.05 14.34 15.93
N CYS A 390 -49.96 13.19 15.27
CA CYS A 390 -49.30 12.00 15.82
C CYS A 390 -47.77 12.05 15.74
N LEU A 391 -47.19 12.63 14.68
CA LEU A 391 -45.74 12.81 14.52
C LEU A 391 -45.20 13.97 15.37
N LEU A 392 -46.02 15.00 15.58
CA LEU A 392 -45.67 16.17 16.39
C LEU A 392 -45.94 15.97 17.89
N GLN A 393 -46.61 14.89 18.29
CA GLN A 393 -46.74 14.54 19.71
C GLN A 393 -45.39 14.09 20.27
N PRO A 394 -44.86 14.74 21.34
CA PRO A 394 -43.62 14.31 21.97
C PRO A 394 -43.82 12.93 22.61
N LYS A 395 -43.25 11.90 22.00
CA LYS A 395 -43.16 10.55 22.58
C LYS A 395 -41.77 10.38 23.19
N GLY A 396 -41.65 10.61 24.49
CA GLY A 396 -40.41 10.46 25.25
C GLY A 396 -39.87 11.76 25.86
N THR A 397 -38.80 11.66 26.63
CA THR A 397 -38.08 12.79 27.23
C THR A 397 -36.73 12.97 26.53
N SER A 398 -36.36 14.22 26.20
CA SER A 398 -35.02 14.52 25.71
C SER A 398 -33.99 14.25 26.81
N SER A 399 -32.91 13.54 26.46
CA SER A 399 -31.83 13.22 27.39
C SER A 399 -30.48 13.50 26.73
N LEU A 400 -29.42 13.70 27.54
CA LEU A 400 -28.06 13.96 27.07
C LEU A 400 -27.55 12.85 26.12
N LEU A 401 -28.01 11.62 26.33
CA LEU A 401 -27.57 10.43 25.62
C LEU A 401 -28.46 10.04 24.44
N SER A 402 -29.76 10.32 24.53
CA SER A 402 -30.74 9.93 23.51
C SER A 402 -30.86 10.96 22.39
N GLY A 403 -30.37 12.19 22.60
CA GLY A 403 -30.54 13.31 21.67
C GLY A 403 -31.82 14.10 21.93
N ASP A 404 -31.99 15.19 21.16
CA ASP A 404 -33.27 15.90 21.12
C ASP A 404 -34.33 15.09 20.35
N LEU A 405 -35.60 15.28 20.71
CA LEU A 405 -36.73 14.57 20.09
C LEU A 405 -36.81 14.96 18.61
N SER A 406 -36.95 13.98 17.69
CA SER A 406 -37.04 14.26 16.24
C SER A 406 -38.09 15.32 15.91
N GLY A 407 -39.26 15.28 16.55
CA GLY A 407 -40.30 16.29 16.39
C GLY A 407 -39.87 17.70 16.80
N SER A 408 -39.08 17.84 17.87
CA SER A 408 -38.48 19.11 18.32
C SER A 408 -37.44 19.62 17.31
N VAL A 409 -36.54 18.75 16.85
CA VAL A 409 -35.49 19.10 15.88
C VAL A 409 -36.09 19.59 14.56
N ILE A 410 -37.15 18.93 14.08
CA ILE A 410 -37.81 19.27 12.83
C ILE A 410 -38.64 20.56 12.96
N THR A 411 -39.34 20.77 14.08
CA THR A 411 -40.19 21.96 14.29
C THR A 411 -39.41 23.22 14.66
N SER A 412 -38.26 23.08 15.31
CA SER A 412 -37.38 24.20 15.67
C SER A 412 -36.50 24.69 14.51
N GLY A 413 -36.59 24.08 13.32
CA GLY A 413 -35.78 24.45 12.16
C GLY A 413 -34.30 24.07 12.28
N LYS A 414 -33.93 23.25 13.26
CA LYS A 414 -32.54 22.81 13.51
C LYS A 414 -32.14 21.58 12.69
N TYR A 415 -33.02 21.07 11.84
CA TYR A 415 -32.76 19.90 10.99
C TYR A 415 -31.68 20.20 9.94
N VAL A 416 -30.69 19.32 9.84
CA VAL A 416 -29.62 19.37 8.84
C VAL A 416 -29.78 18.16 7.92
N SER A 417 -29.93 18.38 6.61
CA SER A 417 -30.10 17.31 5.62
C SER A 417 -28.89 16.38 5.56
N LEU A 418 -29.17 15.08 5.55
CA LEU A 418 -28.17 14.01 5.48
C LEU A 418 -27.69 13.79 4.04
N GLN A 419 -26.48 13.25 3.91
CA GLN A 419 -25.87 12.92 2.61
C GLN A 419 -25.94 11.42 2.31
N THR A 420 -26.10 11.09 1.02
CA THR A 420 -26.15 9.71 0.53
C THR A 420 -25.15 9.44 -0.58
N LYS A 421 -24.62 8.21 -0.60
CA LYS A 421 -23.83 7.70 -1.72
C LYS A 421 -24.74 6.88 -2.64
N GLY A 422 -24.82 7.25 -3.93
CA GLY A 422 -25.57 6.50 -4.94
C GLY A 422 -24.86 5.21 -5.36
N GLY A 423 -25.62 4.17 -5.72
CA GLY A 423 -25.05 2.88 -6.15
C GLY A 423 -24.23 2.99 -7.45
N ASP A 424 -23.03 2.40 -7.42
CA ASP A 424 -22.11 2.06 -8.53
C ASP A 424 -21.74 3.11 -9.60
N ARG A 425 -21.98 4.41 -9.38
CA ARG A 425 -21.41 5.47 -10.23
C ARG A 425 -20.87 6.62 -9.38
N GLU A 426 -19.67 7.10 -9.72
CA GLU A 426 -19.00 8.28 -9.13
C GLU A 426 -19.81 9.57 -9.38
N VAL A 427 -20.93 9.72 -8.68
CA VAL A 427 -21.73 10.94 -8.65
C VAL A 427 -21.55 11.60 -7.29
N ALA A 428 -21.44 12.93 -7.27
CA ALA A 428 -21.29 13.71 -6.04
C ALA A 428 -22.40 13.39 -5.02
N PRO A 429 -22.13 13.46 -3.70
CA PRO A 429 -23.12 13.19 -2.66
C PRO A 429 -24.38 14.05 -2.82
N VAL A 430 -25.55 13.42 -2.82
CA VAL A 430 -26.85 14.08 -2.97
C VAL A 430 -27.59 14.08 -1.61
N PRO A 431 -28.32 15.16 -1.26
CA PRO A 431 -29.19 15.18 -0.10
C PRO A 431 -30.16 14.00 -0.09
N LEU A 432 -30.25 13.30 1.04
CA LEU A 432 -31.03 12.07 1.22
C LEU A 432 -32.48 12.23 0.74
N GLU A 433 -33.13 13.34 1.07
CA GLU A 433 -34.52 13.57 0.74
C GLU A 433 -34.72 13.73 -0.77
N GLN A 434 -33.72 14.25 -1.47
CA GLN A 434 -33.75 14.40 -2.93
C GLN A 434 -33.44 13.08 -3.63
N ALA A 435 -32.49 12.29 -3.10
CA ALA A 435 -32.17 10.96 -3.60
C ALA A 435 -33.38 10.01 -3.50
N VAL A 436 -34.07 10.01 -2.36
CA VAL A 436 -35.28 9.20 -2.13
C VAL A 436 -36.42 9.64 -3.07
N CYS A 437 -36.65 10.96 -3.23
CA CYS A 437 -37.69 11.46 -4.15
C CYS A 437 -37.40 11.16 -5.62
N ASN A 438 -36.13 11.07 -6.03
CA ASN A 438 -35.76 10.75 -7.42
C ASN A 438 -35.90 9.27 -7.77
N THR A 439 -35.91 8.38 -6.76
CA THR A 439 -35.92 6.92 -6.97
C THR A 439 -37.30 6.29 -6.83
N LEU A 440 -38.15 6.83 -5.96
CA LEU A 440 -39.54 6.40 -5.77
C LEU A 440 -40.54 6.63 -6.95
N PRO A 441 -40.29 7.45 -8.00
CA PRO A 441 -41.27 7.67 -9.08
C PRO A 441 -41.45 6.49 -10.07
N ALA A 442 -40.64 5.44 -10.00
CA ALA A 442 -40.77 4.26 -10.87
C ALA A 442 -41.72 3.23 -10.25
N GLU A 443 -42.56 2.58 -11.08
CA GLU A 443 -43.55 1.60 -10.61
C GLU A 443 -42.89 0.48 -9.78
N SER A 444 -43.31 0.31 -8.52
CA SER A 444 -42.91 -0.74 -7.56
C SER A 444 -41.42 -0.82 -7.14
N THR A 445 -40.82 0.30 -6.70
CA THR A 445 -39.44 0.31 -6.17
C THR A 445 -39.36 0.27 -4.64
N ASN A 446 -38.52 -0.61 -4.10
CA ASN A 446 -38.11 -0.59 -2.69
C ASN A 446 -36.82 0.23 -2.53
N VAL A 447 -36.80 1.16 -1.57
CA VAL A 447 -35.61 1.93 -1.21
C VAL A 447 -35.17 1.51 0.19
N THR A 448 -33.91 1.08 0.32
CA THR A 448 -33.34 0.70 1.62
C THR A 448 -32.26 1.69 2.04
N LEU A 449 -32.49 2.38 3.16
CA LEU A 449 -31.54 3.26 3.81
C LEU A 449 -30.68 2.46 4.79
N VAL A 450 -29.39 2.32 4.48
CA VAL A 450 -28.43 1.60 5.32
C VAL A 450 -27.43 2.58 5.89
N GLY A 451 -27.16 2.52 7.18
CA GLY A 451 -26.11 3.34 7.77
C GLY A 451 -25.84 3.03 9.24
N PRO A 452 -24.79 3.61 9.84
CA PRO A 452 -24.41 3.36 11.23
C PRO A 452 -25.45 3.85 12.25
N GLU A 453 -25.31 3.41 13.50
CA GLU A 453 -26.18 3.83 14.59
C GLU A 453 -26.08 5.34 14.85
N GLY A 454 -27.22 5.99 15.11
CA GLY A 454 -27.27 7.41 15.39
C GLY A 454 -27.10 8.34 14.18
N ALA A 455 -26.93 7.80 12.96
CA ALA A 455 -26.76 8.55 11.72
C ALA A 455 -27.95 9.45 11.30
N GLY A 456 -29.05 9.47 12.06
CA GLY A 456 -30.22 10.33 11.79
C GLY A 456 -31.29 9.75 10.86
N LYS A 457 -31.24 8.45 10.55
CA LYS A 457 -32.18 7.77 9.62
C LYS A 457 -33.65 7.99 10.02
N THR A 458 -34.01 7.71 11.28
CA THR A 458 -35.37 7.90 11.82
C THR A 458 -35.85 9.34 11.65
N THR A 459 -35.02 10.32 12.05
CA THR A 459 -35.37 11.74 11.93
C THR A 459 -35.56 12.17 10.47
N ALA A 460 -34.77 11.62 9.54
CA ALA A 460 -34.94 11.88 8.11
C ALA A 460 -36.21 11.24 7.53
N LEU A 461 -36.57 10.02 7.97
CA LEU A 461 -37.84 9.38 7.60
C LEU A 461 -39.04 10.16 8.13
N GLU A 462 -39.00 10.56 9.40
CA GLU A 462 -40.05 11.37 10.02
C GLU A 462 -40.18 12.75 9.34
N LYS A 463 -39.05 13.34 8.91
CA LYS A 463 -39.04 14.56 8.09
C LYS A 463 -39.68 14.34 6.72
N LEU A 464 -39.40 13.23 6.03
CA LEU A 464 -40.03 12.89 4.74
C LEU A 464 -41.55 12.72 4.86
N VAL A 465 -42.01 12.04 5.92
CA VAL A 465 -43.45 11.87 6.17
C VAL A 465 -44.10 13.21 6.54
N LEU A 466 -43.40 14.07 7.28
CA LEU A 466 -43.87 15.44 7.56
C LEU A 466 -43.99 16.28 6.29
N ASP A 467 -43.01 16.21 5.39
CA ASP A 467 -43.02 16.93 4.12
C ASP A 467 -44.17 16.47 3.21
N TRP A 468 -44.49 15.17 3.25
CA TRP A 468 -45.69 14.64 2.59
C TRP A 468 -47.00 15.19 3.19
N ALA A 469 -47.09 15.22 4.52
CA ALA A 469 -48.27 15.73 5.22
C ALA A 469 -48.47 17.23 4.98
N LYS A 470 -47.38 18.01 4.89
CA LYS A 470 -47.39 19.45 4.54
C LYS A 470 -47.65 19.74 3.06
N GLY A 471 -47.57 18.73 2.19
CA GLY A 471 -47.77 18.89 0.75
C GLY A 471 -46.51 19.30 -0.02
N GLU A 472 -45.33 19.23 0.59
CA GLU A 472 -44.06 19.69 -0.01
C GLU A 472 -43.40 18.62 -0.90
N ARG A 473 -43.43 17.34 -0.49
CA ARG A 473 -42.78 16.20 -1.20
C ARG A 473 -43.67 14.96 -1.27
N LEU A 474 -43.31 13.96 -2.08
CA LEU A 474 -43.96 12.63 -2.17
C LEU A 474 -45.48 12.66 -2.49
N GLN A 475 -45.98 13.69 -3.17
CA GLN A 475 -47.41 13.80 -3.51
C GLN A 475 -47.89 12.81 -4.60
N SER A 476 -46.99 11.99 -5.14
CA SER A 476 -47.32 10.85 -6.01
C SER A 476 -48.00 9.71 -5.26
N PHE A 477 -48.00 9.73 -3.93
CA PHE A 477 -48.64 8.72 -3.07
C PHE A 477 -49.86 9.32 -2.36
N SER A 478 -50.98 8.62 -2.45
CA SER A 478 -52.24 8.98 -1.78
C SER A 478 -52.20 8.67 -0.28
N CYS A 479 -51.45 7.66 0.15
CA CYS A 479 -51.34 7.25 1.55
C CYS A 479 -49.89 6.90 1.90
N VAL A 480 -49.40 7.43 3.02
CA VAL A 480 -48.08 7.13 3.59
C VAL A 480 -48.26 6.63 5.02
N PHE A 481 -47.77 5.43 5.30
CA PHE A 481 -47.82 4.83 6.65
C PHE A 481 -46.41 4.69 7.21
N HIS A 482 -46.19 5.17 8.44
CA HIS A 482 -44.92 5.08 9.15
C HIS A 482 -45.03 4.09 10.30
N PHE A 483 -44.21 3.02 10.26
CA PHE A 483 -44.17 1.98 11.29
C PHE A 483 -42.77 1.88 11.89
N ARG A 484 -42.68 2.10 13.21
CA ARG A 484 -41.46 1.83 13.98
C ARG A 484 -41.47 0.38 14.44
N LEU A 485 -40.67 -0.46 13.79
CA LEU A 485 -40.68 -1.90 14.03
C LEU A 485 -40.19 -2.24 15.44
N LYS A 486 -39.33 -1.42 16.03
CA LYS A 486 -38.91 -1.56 17.44
C LYS A 486 -40.11 -1.53 18.40
N GLU A 487 -41.05 -0.61 18.20
CA GLU A 487 -42.25 -0.48 19.04
C GLU A 487 -43.22 -1.65 18.85
N LEU A 488 -43.38 -2.09 17.60
CA LEU A 488 -44.26 -3.20 17.25
C LEU A 488 -43.71 -4.55 17.76
N ASN A 489 -42.40 -4.74 17.70
CA ASN A 489 -41.76 -5.98 18.16
C ASN A 489 -41.87 -6.16 19.67
N CYS A 490 -41.88 -5.06 20.44
CA CYS A 490 -42.11 -5.10 21.88
C CYS A 490 -43.49 -5.67 22.27
N LEU A 491 -44.47 -5.64 21.37
CA LEU A 491 -45.81 -6.17 21.65
C LEU A 491 -45.82 -7.71 21.67
N GLN A 492 -44.91 -8.38 20.94
CA GLN A 492 -44.90 -9.84 20.73
C GLN A 492 -46.27 -10.46 20.36
N GLU A 493 -47.21 -9.66 19.87
CA GLU A 493 -48.54 -10.10 19.45
C GLU A 493 -48.46 -10.70 18.03
N MET A 494 -49.30 -11.71 17.77
CA MET A 494 -49.56 -12.16 16.41
C MET A 494 -50.49 -11.12 15.76
N LEU A 495 -50.10 -10.58 14.60
CA LEU A 495 -50.77 -9.45 13.94
C LEU A 495 -51.21 -9.86 12.52
N SER A 496 -52.39 -9.40 12.10
CA SER A 496 -52.81 -9.40 10.68
C SER A 496 -52.53 -8.05 10.04
N LEU A 497 -52.44 -8.00 8.71
CA LEU A 497 -52.19 -6.74 7.97
C LEU A 497 -53.31 -5.73 8.22
N GLU A 498 -54.56 -6.19 8.28
CA GLU A 498 -55.72 -5.37 8.61
C GLU A 498 -55.59 -4.76 10.01
N THR A 499 -55.18 -5.55 10.99
CA THR A 499 -54.98 -5.09 12.37
C THR A 499 -53.83 -4.07 12.46
N LEU A 500 -52.75 -4.27 11.69
CA LEU A 500 -51.63 -3.34 11.61
C LEU A 500 -52.07 -1.97 11.05
N LEU A 501 -52.82 -1.96 9.94
CA LEU A 501 -53.30 -0.72 9.29
C LEU A 501 -54.40 -0.01 10.10
N LEU A 502 -55.32 -0.75 10.71
CA LEU A 502 -56.41 -0.18 11.52
C LEU A 502 -55.89 0.37 12.85
N ARG A 503 -55.12 -0.42 13.60
CA ARG A 503 -54.71 -0.09 14.98
C ARG A 503 -53.48 0.82 15.02
N HIS A 504 -52.49 0.55 14.16
CA HIS A 504 -51.21 1.28 14.16
C HIS A 504 -51.08 2.27 13.00
N GLY A 505 -51.68 1.97 11.84
CA GLY A 505 -51.78 2.91 10.70
C GLY A 505 -52.90 3.94 10.81
N ARG A 506 -53.81 3.78 11.80
CA ARG A 506 -54.97 4.64 12.08
C ARG A 506 -55.87 4.90 10.86
N VAL A 507 -56.05 3.88 10.02
CA VAL A 507 -56.95 3.94 8.86
C VAL A 507 -58.40 3.76 9.34
N PRO A 508 -59.36 4.62 8.92
CA PRO A 508 -60.78 4.38 9.17
C PRO A 508 -61.24 3.07 8.52
N LEU A 509 -62.09 2.30 9.21
CA LEU A 509 -62.58 0.98 8.75
C LEU A 509 -63.18 1.03 7.34
N GLU A 510 -63.83 2.14 6.98
CA GLU A 510 -64.46 2.39 5.68
C GLU A 510 -63.46 2.55 4.52
N SER A 511 -62.21 2.94 4.82
CA SER A 511 -61.16 3.22 3.84
C SER A 511 -60.22 2.04 3.59
N LEU A 512 -60.26 1.01 4.44
CA LEU A 512 -59.40 -0.17 4.36
C LEU A 512 -59.50 -0.94 3.03
N PRO A 513 -60.71 -1.20 2.47
CA PRO A 513 -60.84 -1.93 1.20
C PRO A 513 -60.25 -1.15 0.01
N ALA A 514 -60.33 0.19 0.04
CA ALA A 514 -59.80 1.05 -1.02
C ALA A 514 -58.27 1.09 -1.02
N VAL A 515 -57.64 1.06 0.16
CA VAL A 515 -56.17 0.97 0.32
C VAL A 515 -55.65 -0.39 -0.16
N LEU A 516 -56.40 -1.47 0.11
CA LEU A 516 -56.05 -2.82 -0.35
C LEU A 516 -56.24 -3.01 -1.87
N GLN A 517 -57.18 -2.29 -2.51
CA GLN A 517 -57.40 -2.32 -3.96
C GLN A 517 -56.43 -1.43 -4.76
N ASN A 518 -56.04 -0.27 -4.22
CA ASN A 518 -55.14 0.71 -4.89
C ASN A 518 -53.74 0.73 -4.28
N SER A 519 -53.11 -0.45 -4.17
CA SER A 519 -51.79 -0.62 -3.54
C SER A 519 -50.66 0.16 -4.21
N SER A 520 -50.74 0.50 -5.51
CA SER A 520 -49.72 1.26 -6.24
C SER A 520 -49.57 2.74 -5.82
N GLN A 521 -50.53 3.26 -5.04
CA GLN A 521 -50.52 4.63 -4.51
C GLN A 521 -50.18 4.69 -3.02
N VAL A 522 -49.73 3.56 -2.44
CA VAL A 522 -49.42 3.40 -1.02
C VAL A 522 -47.89 3.34 -0.82
N LEU A 523 -47.40 4.13 0.14
CA LEU A 523 -46.02 4.11 0.60
C LEU A 523 -45.94 3.61 2.05
N LEU A 524 -45.15 2.57 2.27
CA LEU A 524 -44.87 2.01 3.59
C LEU A 524 -43.46 2.38 4.03
N VAL A 525 -43.36 3.18 5.09
CA VAL A 525 -42.09 3.57 5.71
C VAL A 525 -41.86 2.69 6.93
N LEU A 526 -40.87 1.80 6.83
CA LEU A 526 -40.51 0.83 7.86
C LEU A 526 -39.18 1.23 8.51
N ASP A 527 -39.23 1.64 9.77
CA ASP A 527 -38.03 1.99 10.54
C ASP A 527 -37.58 0.85 11.46
N ASP A 528 -36.29 0.79 11.77
CA ASP A 528 -35.64 -0.21 12.64
C ASP A 528 -35.71 -1.68 12.17
N LEU A 529 -35.51 -1.95 10.87
CA LEU A 529 -35.59 -3.32 10.32
C LEU A 529 -34.63 -4.32 10.99
N HIS A 530 -33.47 -3.87 11.45
CA HIS A 530 -32.46 -4.70 12.14
C HIS A 530 -33.03 -5.49 13.34
N VAL A 531 -34.11 -5.01 13.97
CA VAL A 531 -34.80 -5.70 15.07
C VAL A 531 -35.44 -7.03 14.63
N CYS A 532 -35.76 -7.17 13.34
CA CYS A 532 -36.37 -8.37 12.76
C CYS A 532 -35.35 -9.33 12.11
N GLY A 533 -34.05 -9.00 12.14
CA GLY A 533 -33.00 -9.51 11.23
C GLY A 533 -32.64 -11.00 11.26
N GLN A 534 -33.19 -11.82 12.18
CA GLN A 534 -33.02 -13.29 12.15
C GLN A 534 -34.24 -14.03 11.57
N SER A 535 -35.35 -13.31 11.31
CA SER A 535 -36.67 -13.87 10.97
C SER A 535 -37.14 -13.51 9.55
N LEU A 536 -36.33 -12.80 8.76
CA LEU A 536 -36.74 -12.27 7.45
C LEU A 536 -36.34 -13.15 6.25
N ASP A 537 -35.59 -14.23 6.47
CA ASP A 537 -35.19 -15.17 5.42
C ASP A 537 -36.41 -15.98 4.94
N PRO A 538 -36.75 -15.95 3.64
CA PRO A 538 -37.89 -16.70 3.08
C PRO A 538 -37.74 -18.23 3.22
N SER A 539 -36.55 -18.75 3.53
CA SER A 539 -36.34 -20.16 3.83
C SER A 539 -36.77 -20.56 5.25
N ALA A 540 -36.91 -19.59 6.17
CA ALA A 540 -37.27 -19.82 7.57
C ALA A 540 -38.79 -19.78 7.83
N HIS A 541 -39.57 -19.08 6.99
CA HIS A 541 -41.03 -18.94 7.13
C HIS A 541 -41.75 -18.96 5.77
N ALA A 542 -42.90 -19.64 5.70
CA ALA A 542 -43.76 -19.59 4.51
C ALA A 542 -44.44 -18.21 4.41
N PRO A 543 -44.37 -17.51 3.25
CA PRO A 543 -44.96 -16.18 3.08
C PRO A 543 -46.49 -16.24 3.20
N CYS A 544 -47.06 -15.22 3.84
CA CYS A 544 -48.51 -15.07 4.00
C CYS A 544 -49.09 -14.36 2.76
N ASP A 545 -50.18 -14.90 2.21
CA ASP A 545 -50.89 -14.31 1.06
C ASP A 545 -52.25 -13.68 1.46
N ASP A 546 -52.75 -13.95 2.68
CA ASP A 546 -54.06 -13.49 3.17
C ASP A 546 -53.91 -12.28 4.13
N PRO A 547 -54.46 -11.09 3.79
CA PRO A 547 -54.42 -9.89 4.63
C PRO A 547 -55.03 -10.07 6.03
N SER A 548 -55.97 -11.01 6.18
CA SER A 548 -56.70 -11.26 7.41
C SER A 548 -56.03 -12.31 8.32
N GLN A 549 -55.05 -13.05 7.80
CA GLN A 549 -54.34 -14.08 8.54
C GLN A 549 -53.40 -13.48 9.60
N VAL A 550 -53.46 -14.04 10.81
CA VAL A 550 -52.67 -13.57 11.96
C VAL A 550 -51.33 -14.29 12.00
N VAL A 551 -50.22 -13.55 11.89
CA VAL A 551 -48.84 -14.08 11.82
C VAL A 551 -47.90 -13.31 12.75
N SER A 552 -46.67 -13.80 12.93
CA SER A 552 -45.66 -13.05 13.68
C SER A 552 -45.23 -11.78 12.94
N LEU A 553 -44.78 -10.74 13.66
CA LEU A 553 -44.33 -9.48 13.06
C LEU A 553 -43.24 -9.69 12.00
N GLY A 554 -42.25 -10.56 12.28
CA GLY A 554 -41.18 -10.86 11.33
C GLY A 554 -41.69 -11.53 10.05
N CYS A 555 -42.65 -12.47 10.16
CA CYS A 555 -43.30 -13.09 9.00
C CYS A 555 -44.15 -12.09 8.20
N LEU A 556 -44.84 -11.17 8.89
CA LEU A 556 -45.65 -10.12 8.25
C LEU A 556 -44.78 -9.14 7.44
N VAL A 557 -43.69 -8.66 8.05
CA VAL A 557 -42.73 -7.74 7.42
C VAL A 557 -42.02 -8.43 6.24
N ALA A 558 -41.63 -9.70 6.39
CA ALA A 558 -41.09 -10.49 5.27
C ALA A 558 -42.11 -10.60 4.13
N SER A 559 -43.38 -10.92 4.43
CA SER A 559 -44.45 -11.06 3.43
C SER A 559 -44.74 -9.75 2.68
N LEU A 560 -44.65 -8.60 3.36
CA LEU A 560 -44.77 -7.28 2.75
C LEU A 560 -43.58 -6.94 1.83
N LEU A 561 -42.34 -7.18 2.28
CA LEU A 561 -41.13 -6.84 1.53
C LEU A 561 -40.91 -7.72 0.28
N HIS A 562 -41.36 -8.98 0.32
CA HIS A 562 -41.32 -9.90 -0.83
C HIS A 562 -42.54 -9.76 -1.76
N GLY A 563 -43.52 -8.90 -1.43
CA GLY A 563 -44.67 -8.61 -2.27
C GLY A 563 -45.75 -9.69 -2.30
N SER A 564 -45.82 -10.61 -1.31
CA SER A 564 -46.95 -11.52 -1.17
C SER A 564 -48.20 -10.79 -0.66
N LEU A 565 -48.00 -9.79 0.20
CA LEU A 565 -49.02 -8.85 0.68
C LEU A 565 -48.82 -7.46 0.05
N LEU A 566 -49.92 -6.77 -0.30
CA LEU A 566 -49.91 -5.41 -0.92
C LEU A 566 -49.08 -5.31 -2.22
N ARG A 567 -49.35 -6.17 -3.19
CA ARG A 567 -48.67 -6.16 -4.51
C ARG A 567 -48.73 -4.78 -5.18
N GLY A 568 -47.58 -4.20 -5.46
CA GLY A 568 -47.45 -2.89 -6.14
C GLY A 568 -47.21 -1.70 -5.21
N ALA A 569 -47.27 -1.87 -3.89
CA ALA A 569 -46.90 -0.82 -2.94
C ALA A 569 -45.39 -0.52 -2.96
N SER A 570 -45.04 0.73 -2.67
CA SER A 570 -43.63 1.17 -2.55
C SER A 570 -43.19 1.15 -1.09
N PHE A 571 -41.91 0.84 -0.85
CA PHE A 571 -41.37 0.71 0.49
C PHE A 571 -40.12 1.58 0.69
N VAL A 572 -40.05 2.27 1.82
CA VAL A 572 -38.81 2.91 2.30
C VAL A 572 -38.43 2.27 3.62
N VAL A 573 -37.26 1.63 3.68
CA VAL A 573 -36.86 0.80 4.80
C VAL A 573 -35.55 1.32 5.39
N ALA A 574 -35.51 1.58 6.70
CA ALA A 574 -34.27 1.96 7.39
C ALA A 574 -33.70 0.79 8.20
N SER A 575 -32.40 0.53 8.02
CA SER A 575 -31.68 -0.52 8.76
C SER A 575 -30.24 -0.13 9.10
N ARG A 576 -29.63 -0.87 10.02
CA ARG A 576 -28.19 -0.83 10.32
C ARG A 576 -27.44 -1.72 9.32
N HIS A 577 -26.13 -1.55 9.20
CA HIS A 577 -25.27 -2.52 8.50
C HIS A 577 -25.35 -3.87 9.22
N THR A 578 -26.23 -4.75 8.76
CA THR A 578 -26.42 -6.11 9.25
C THR A 578 -26.08 -7.06 8.10
N GLY A 579 -25.36 -8.14 8.41
CA GLY A 579 -24.96 -9.13 7.42
C GLY A 579 -26.18 -9.73 6.71
N ASP A 580 -26.10 -9.80 5.37
CA ASP A 580 -27.06 -10.39 4.45
C ASP A 580 -28.46 -9.74 4.33
N LEU A 581 -28.52 -8.44 4.00
CA LEU A 581 -29.73 -7.80 3.40
C LEU A 581 -29.89 -8.07 1.89
N LYS A 582 -29.17 -9.05 1.33
CA LYS A 582 -29.18 -9.37 -0.11
C LYS A 582 -30.54 -9.83 -0.65
N PHE A 583 -31.44 -10.24 0.24
CA PHE A 583 -32.78 -10.69 -0.10
C PHE A 583 -33.73 -9.53 -0.46
N LEU A 584 -33.40 -8.28 -0.11
CA LEU A 584 -34.21 -7.12 -0.46
C LEU A 584 -33.96 -6.71 -1.92
N THR A 585 -34.94 -6.93 -2.80
CA THR A 585 -34.93 -6.42 -4.18
C THR A 585 -35.23 -4.93 -4.17
N GLY A 586 -34.26 -4.07 -4.52
CA GLY A 586 -34.44 -2.61 -4.55
C GLY A 586 -33.14 -1.79 -4.57
N THR A 587 -33.26 -0.46 -4.59
CA THR A 587 -32.12 0.47 -4.56
C THR A 587 -31.65 0.65 -3.11
N GLN A 588 -30.40 0.31 -2.84
CA GLN A 588 -29.76 0.54 -1.54
C GLN A 588 -29.06 1.91 -1.54
N MET A 589 -29.30 2.71 -0.51
CA MET A 589 -28.67 4.00 -0.30
C MET A 589 -27.93 3.99 1.03
N GLU A 590 -26.63 4.30 0.97
CA GLU A 590 -25.80 4.41 2.16
C GLU A 590 -25.93 5.82 2.75
N VAL A 591 -26.41 5.91 3.99
CA VAL A 591 -26.52 7.15 4.75
C VAL A 591 -25.21 7.38 5.50
N LEU A 592 -24.46 8.37 5.05
CA LEU A 592 -23.11 8.64 5.56
C LEU A 592 -23.11 9.40 6.91
N GLY A 593 -24.23 10.05 7.26
CA GLY A 593 -24.32 10.93 8.44
C GLY A 593 -23.90 12.38 8.14
N PHE A 594 -23.32 13.07 9.12
CA PHE A 594 -22.82 14.43 8.96
C PHE A 594 -21.39 14.46 8.43
N LEU A 595 -21.22 15.00 7.22
CA LEU A 595 -19.90 15.37 6.70
C LEU A 595 -19.49 16.76 7.25
N LYS A 596 -18.29 17.23 6.91
CA LYS A 596 -17.76 18.51 7.40
C LYS A 596 -18.75 19.70 7.28
N PRO A 597 -19.38 19.96 6.13
CA PRO A 597 -20.33 21.07 6.01
C PRO A 597 -21.58 20.91 6.90
N GLN A 598 -22.07 19.68 7.07
CA GLN A 598 -23.22 19.40 7.95
C GLN A 598 -22.85 19.60 9.43
N ARG A 599 -21.63 19.22 9.84
CA ARG A 599 -21.15 19.47 11.21
C ARG A 599 -21.03 20.97 11.50
N GLU A 600 -20.50 21.74 10.54
CA GLU A 600 -20.44 23.20 10.63
C GLU A 600 -21.83 23.81 10.79
N ALA A 601 -22.79 23.41 9.93
CA ALA A 601 -24.17 23.86 10.04
C ALA A 601 -24.80 23.49 11.39
N TYR A 602 -24.58 22.26 11.86
CA TYR A 602 -25.12 21.78 13.14
C TYR A 602 -24.58 22.57 14.34
N PHE A 603 -23.26 22.79 14.43
CA PHE A 603 -22.65 23.56 15.52
C PHE A 603 -23.12 25.01 15.51
N ASN A 604 -23.24 25.63 14.33
CA ASN A 604 -23.76 26.99 14.18
C ASN A 604 -25.26 27.12 14.52
N HIS A 605 -26.05 26.06 14.35
CA HIS A 605 -27.46 26.03 14.78
C HIS A 605 -27.63 25.71 16.27
N PHE A 606 -26.68 25.01 16.89
CA PHE A 606 -26.71 24.66 18.30
C PHE A 606 -26.30 25.84 19.19
N PHE A 607 -25.12 26.41 18.94
CA PHE A 607 -24.59 27.54 19.71
C PHE A 607 -25.12 28.87 19.18
N THR A 608 -25.58 29.74 20.07
CA THR A 608 -26.09 31.07 19.71
C THR A 608 -24.98 32.06 19.32
N ASP A 609 -23.77 31.90 19.89
CA ASP A 609 -22.59 32.71 19.58
C ASP A 609 -21.68 32.02 18.52
N PRO A 610 -21.48 32.64 17.33
CA PRO A 610 -20.59 32.11 16.30
C PRO A 610 -19.14 31.90 16.75
N ALA A 611 -18.62 32.70 17.68
CA ALA A 611 -17.25 32.55 18.17
C ALA A 611 -17.08 31.30 19.03
N VAL A 612 -18.09 30.99 19.86
CA VAL A 612 -18.14 29.76 20.66
C VAL A 612 -18.34 28.55 19.76
N ALA A 613 -19.24 28.65 18.77
CA ALA A 613 -19.46 27.61 17.77
C ALA A 613 -18.17 27.22 17.02
N ASN A 614 -17.43 28.22 16.53
CA ASN A 614 -16.17 28.00 15.81
C ASN A 614 -15.09 27.41 16.71
N ARG A 615 -14.99 27.84 17.98
CA ARG A 615 -14.04 27.28 18.93
C ARG A 615 -14.36 25.82 19.26
N ALA A 616 -15.65 25.50 19.47
CA ALA A 616 -16.13 24.15 19.71
C ALA A 616 -15.86 23.23 18.52
N LEU A 617 -16.16 23.70 17.30
CA LEU A 617 -15.93 22.95 16.08
C LEU A 617 -14.44 22.69 15.85
N ALA A 618 -13.59 23.72 15.95
CA ALA A 618 -12.15 23.58 15.77
C ALA A 618 -11.51 22.63 16.79
N HIS A 619 -12.01 22.61 18.04
CA HIS A 619 -11.56 21.65 19.05
C HIS A 619 -12.02 20.23 18.72
N MET A 620 -13.29 20.06 18.36
CA MET A 620 -13.87 18.76 17.98
C MET A 620 -13.15 18.14 16.78
N GLU A 621 -12.81 18.93 15.75
CA GLU A 621 -12.12 18.45 14.56
C GLU A 621 -10.69 17.99 14.83
N LYS A 622 -10.01 18.59 15.80
CA LYS A 622 -8.65 18.21 16.21
C LYS A 622 -8.59 17.01 17.15
N THR A 623 -9.72 16.67 17.78
CA THR A 623 -9.77 15.66 18.84
C THR A 623 -9.99 14.26 18.25
N LEU A 624 -9.07 13.34 18.54
CA LEU A 624 -9.10 11.98 18.02
C LEU A 624 -10.39 11.24 18.45
N GLY A 625 -11.05 10.60 17.49
CA GLY A 625 -12.31 9.87 17.68
C GLY A 625 -13.54 10.78 17.69
N PHE A 626 -13.41 12.06 18.05
CA PHE A 626 -14.56 12.98 18.02
C PHE A 626 -14.98 13.26 16.59
N TYR A 627 -14.02 13.52 15.70
CA TYR A 627 -14.31 13.73 14.28
C TYR A 627 -15.11 12.56 13.69
N ASP A 628 -14.67 11.33 13.96
CA ASP A 628 -15.30 10.12 13.46
C ASP A 628 -16.67 9.82 14.09
N PHE A 629 -16.82 10.02 15.39
CA PHE A 629 -18.08 9.78 16.06
C PHE A 629 -19.09 10.91 15.80
N CYS A 630 -18.64 12.14 15.54
CA CYS A 630 -19.47 13.27 15.11
C CYS A 630 -20.01 13.16 13.68
N THR A 631 -19.76 12.05 12.97
CA THR A 631 -20.58 11.69 11.82
C THR A 631 -22.02 11.34 12.24
N SER A 632 -22.20 10.95 13.51
CA SER A 632 -23.51 10.72 14.14
C SER A 632 -24.06 12.02 14.74
N PRO A 633 -25.22 12.53 14.25
CA PRO A 633 -25.91 13.67 14.86
C PRO A 633 -26.12 13.53 16.37
N ARG A 634 -26.41 12.31 16.86
CA ARG A 634 -26.59 12.04 18.29
C ARG A 634 -25.31 12.30 19.09
N PHE A 635 -24.15 11.93 18.54
CA PHE A 635 -22.88 12.18 19.21
C PHE A 635 -22.51 13.68 19.18
N CYS A 636 -22.82 14.40 18.09
CA CYS A 636 -22.69 15.87 18.06
C CYS A 636 -23.53 16.52 19.16
N TRP A 637 -24.77 16.08 19.37
CA TRP A 637 -25.60 16.54 20.50
C TRP A 637 -24.90 16.34 21.85
N THR A 638 -24.41 15.12 22.13
CA THR A 638 -23.72 14.83 23.40
C THR A 638 -22.47 15.70 23.60
N VAL A 639 -21.67 15.92 22.55
CA VAL A 639 -20.48 16.79 22.61
C VAL A 639 -20.89 18.25 22.86
N CYS A 640 -21.82 18.80 22.08
CA CYS A 640 -22.26 20.19 22.21
C CYS A 640 -22.89 20.48 23.58
N SER A 641 -23.77 19.59 24.07
CA SER A 641 -24.41 19.72 25.38
C SER A 641 -23.43 19.60 26.56
N LEU A 642 -22.27 18.98 26.39
CA LEU A 642 -21.19 19.00 27.38
C LEU A 642 -20.25 20.19 27.22
N TYR A 643 -19.97 20.63 25.99
CA TYR A 643 -19.11 21.77 25.74
C TYR A 643 -19.72 23.07 26.24
N GLU A 644 -21.04 23.24 26.08
CA GLU A 644 -21.77 24.43 26.51
C GLU A 644 -21.47 24.80 27.99
N PRO A 645 -21.74 23.94 29.00
CA PRO A 645 -21.44 24.26 30.39
C PRO A 645 -19.92 24.36 30.68
N LEU A 646 -19.08 23.55 30.04
CA LEU A 646 -17.61 23.58 30.27
C LEU A 646 -16.98 24.89 29.75
N MET A 647 -17.44 25.39 28.61
CA MET A 647 -16.97 26.64 28.01
C MET A 647 -17.46 27.85 28.80
N GLU A 648 -18.70 27.83 29.28
CA GLU A 648 -19.23 28.86 30.18
C GLU A 648 -18.45 28.94 31.49
N ALA A 649 -18.04 27.80 32.04
CA ALA A 649 -17.20 27.71 33.23
C ALA A 649 -15.71 28.02 32.99
N GLY A 650 -15.27 28.10 31.73
CA GLY A 650 -13.85 28.30 31.37
C GLY A 650 -12.95 27.09 31.66
N GLU A 651 -13.54 25.89 31.76
CA GLU A 651 -12.81 24.65 32.03
C GLU A 651 -12.16 24.08 30.76
N LYS A 652 -11.23 23.13 30.95
CA LYS A 652 -10.58 22.44 29.82
C LYS A 652 -11.55 21.46 29.16
N LEU A 653 -11.59 21.50 27.83
CA LEU A 653 -12.37 20.56 27.03
C LEU A 653 -11.71 19.16 27.01
N PRO A 654 -12.51 18.10 26.86
CA PRO A 654 -11.98 16.73 26.80
C PRO A 654 -11.22 16.45 25.49
N GLU A 655 -9.96 16.05 25.61
CA GLU A 655 -9.03 15.71 24.52
C GLU A 655 -9.10 14.23 24.11
N THR A 656 -9.87 13.41 24.84
CA THR A 656 -10.09 11.99 24.51
C THR A 656 -11.54 11.58 24.71
N VAL A 657 -11.97 10.53 24.00
CA VAL A 657 -13.31 9.94 24.14
C VAL A 657 -13.53 9.43 25.58
N SER A 658 -12.47 8.95 26.23
CA SER A 658 -12.49 8.54 27.64
C SER A 658 -12.84 9.71 28.57
N GLN A 659 -12.20 10.87 28.40
CA GLN A 659 -12.51 12.08 29.17
C GLN A 659 -13.94 12.58 28.93
N LEU A 660 -14.42 12.50 27.68
CA LEU A 660 -15.82 12.81 27.37
C LEU A 660 -16.76 11.91 28.16
N CYS A 661 -16.53 10.60 28.14
CA CYS A 661 -17.38 9.63 28.86
C CYS A 661 -17.33 9.82 30.38
N VAL A 662 -16.15 10.14 30.94
CA VAL A 662 -16.02 10.56 32.35
C VAL A 662 -16.92 11.77 32.63
N GLY A 663 -16.83 12.82 31.81
CA GLY A 663 -17.65 14.02 31.96
C GLY A 663 -19.15 13.74 31.83
N VAL A 664 -19.56 12.92 30.87
CA VAL A 664 -20.95 12.44 30.71
C VAL A 664 -21.42 11.75 32.00
N VAL A 665 -20.69 10.76 32.50
CA VAL A 665 -21.12 9.98 33.66
C VAL A 665 -21.19 10.85 34.91
N VAL A 666 -20.20 11.71 35.15
CA VAL A 666 -20.20 12.66 36.27
C VAL A 666 -21.38 13.62 36.19
N TYR A 667 -21.68 14.16 35.01
CA TYR A 667 -22.83 15.03 34.79
C TYR A 667 -24.16 14.31 35.06
N LEU A 668 -24.31 13.08 34.59
CA LEU A 668 -25.54 12.30 34.77
C LEU A 668 -25.75 11.91 36.24
N ILE A 669 -24.69 11.49 36.94
CA ILE A 669 -24.79 11.17 38.37
C ILE A 669 -25.05 12.43 39.19
N GLY A 670 -24.45 13.58 38.82
CA GLY A 670 -24.68 14.85 39.51
C GLY A 670 -26.14 15.33 39.48
N LYS A 671 -26.94 14.87 38.50
CA LYS A 671 -28.39 15.12 38.44
C LYS A 671 -29.23 14.16 39.29
N LEU A 672 -28.65 13.05 39.74
CA LEU A 672 -29.34 12.05 40.55
C LEU A 672 -29.15 12.35 42.05
N PRO A 673 -30.21 12.27 42.88
CA PRO A 673 -30.11 12.49 44.31
C PRO A 673 -29.54 11.26 45.04
N LEU A 674 -28.38 10.76 44.60
CA LEU A 674 -27.74 9.55 45.13
C LEU A 674 -26.46 9.88 45.90
N THR A 675 -26.19 9.10 46.96
CA THR A 675 -24.89 9.13 47.66
C THR A 675 -23.83 8.39 46.85
N ALA A 676 -22.54 8.66 47.09
CA ALA A 676 -21.45 8.01 46.37
C ALA A 676 -21.51 6.48 46.41
N ALA A 677 -21.84 5.88 47.56
CA ALA A 677 -22.02 4.44 47.70
C ALA A 677 -23.15 3.89 46.82
N ARG A 678 -24.30 4.59 46.76
CA ARG A 678 -25.43 4.19 45.91
C ARG A 678 -25.13 4.39 44.42
N SER A 679 -24.41 5.46 44.08
CA SER A 679 -23.93 5.69 42.71
C SER A 679 -22.99 4.57 42.27
N ARG A 680 -22.11 4.10 43.15
CA ARG A 680 -21.23 2.94 42.90
C ARG A 680 -22.03 1.66 42.67
N GLU A 681 -23.03 1.36 43.50
CA GLU A 681 -23.92 0.20 43.31
C GLU A 681 -24.64 0.25 41.96
N LEU A 682 -25.15 1.43 41.56
CA LEU A 682 -25.79 1.63 40.26
C LEU A 682 -24.82 1.38 39.10
N MET A 683 -23.60 1.93 39.15
CA MET A 683 -22.59 1.73 38.10
C MET A 683 -22.19 0.25 37.96
N LEU A 684 -22.05 -0.47 39.08
CA LEU A 684 -21.77 -1.91 39.06
C LEU A 684 -22.92 -2.71 38.44
N ALA A 685 -24.16 -2.35 38.75
CA ALA A 685 -25.33 -3.02 38.19
C ALA A 685 -25.49 -2.75 36.68
N LEU A 686 -25.24 -1.51 36.23
CA LEU A 686 -25.20 -1.16 34.80
C LEU A 686 -24.05 -1.87 34.06
N GLY A 687 -22.89 -2.00 34.70
CA GLY A 687 -21.76 -2.75 34.15
C GLY A 687 -22.04 -4.24 33.99
N LYS A 688 -22.73 -4.86 34.95
CA LYS A 688 -23.20 -6.26 34.83
C LYS A 688 -24.15 -6.45 33.67
N MET A 689 -25.12 -5.52 33.50
CA MET A 689 -26.00 -5.52 32.33
C MET A 689 -25.20 -5.38 31.02
N SER A 690 -24.23 -4.48 30.98
CA SER A 690 -23.35 -4.28 29.82
C SER A 690 -22.56 -5.54 29.46
N SER A 691 -21.92 -6.17 30.46
CA SER A 691 -21.18 -7.42 30.29
C SER A 691 -22.07 -8.53 29.72
N HIS A 692 -23.28 -8.70 30.27
CA HIS A 692 -24.27 -9.67 29.78
C HIS A 692 -24.65 -9.41 28.31
N CYS A 693 -24.86 -8.14 27.92
CA CYS A 693 -25.19 -7.77 26.55
C CYS A 693 -24.06 -8.13 25.57
N PHE A 694 -22.81 -7.84 25.91
CA PHE A 694 -21.65 -8.18 25.04
C PHE A 694 -21.34 -9.67 24.99
N LEU A 695 -21.46 -10.38 26.11
CA LEU A 695 -21.21 -11.82 26.17
C LEU A 695 -22.26 -12.62 25.37
N ASN A 696 -23.50 -12.16 25.35
CA ASN A 696 -24.62 -12.82 24.65
C ASN A 696 -24.96 -12.19 23.29
N GLN A 697 -24.22 -11.17 22.84
CA GLN A 697 -24.47 -10.43 21.60
C GLN A 697 -25.91 -9.90 21.48
N ARG A 698 -26.49 -9.42 22.58
CA ARG A 698 -27.83 -8.83 22.64
C ARG A 698 -27.76 -7.31 22.79
N LEU A 699 -28.71 -6.61 22.19
CA LEU A 699 -28.80 -5.13 22.22
C LEU A 699 -29.75 -4.59 23.31
N SER A 700 -30.59 -5.44 23.90
CA SER A 700 -31.58 -5.05 24.91
C SER A 700 -31.81 -6.13 25.96
N CYS A 701 -32.30 -5.71 27.14
CA CYS A 701 -32.64 -6.57 28.26
C CYS A 701 -34.12 -6.40 28.64
N THR A 702 -34.73 -7.48 29.14
CA THR A 702 -36.10 -7.50 29.65
C THR A 702 -36.16 -7.05 31.11
N THR A 703 -37.38 -6.75 31.60
CA THR A 703 -37.60 -6.32 33.00
C THR A 703 -37.16 -7.40 34.01
N GLU A 704 -37.32 -8.69 33.69
CA GLU A 704 -36.89 -9.82 34.53
C GLU A 704 -35.36 -9.90 34.64
N GLU A 705 -34.64 -9.69 33.53
CA GLU A 705 -33.17 -9.65 33.50
C GLU A 705 -32.64 -8.44 34.28
N ILE A 706 -33.30 -7.27 34.20
CA ILE A 706 -32.96 -6.08 34.98
C ILE A 706 -33.00 -6.34 36.50
N ALA A 707 -34.01 -7.08 36.97
CA ALA A 707 -34.10 -7.48 38.36
C ALA A 707 -32.90 -8.35 38.78
N SER A 708 -32.46 -9.28 37.91
CA SER A 708 -31.31 -10.14 38.17
C SER A 708 -29.98 -9.38 38.34
N PHE A 709 -29.85 -8.20 37.73
CA PHE A 709 -28.67 -7.34 37.88
C PHE A 709 -28.71 -6.44 39.13
N GLY A 710 -29.85 -6.40 39.84
CA GLY A 710 -30.04 -5.56 41.03
C GLY A 710 -30.45 -4.11 40.73
N LEU A 711 -30.87 -3.82 39.50
CA LEU A 711 -31.29 -2.48 39.05
C LEU A 711 -32.72 -2.10 39.49
N GLU A 712 -33.49 -3.04 40.02
CA GLU A 712 -34.86 -2.80 40.53
C GLU A 712 -34.92 -1.70 41.60
N LYS A 713 -33.86 -1.57 42.41
CA LYS A 713 -33.75 -0.54 43.45
C LYS A 713 -33.49 0.87 42.90
N PHE A 714 -33.23 0.99 41.60
CA PHE A 714 -32.79 2.21 40.93
C PHE A 714 -33.64 2.57 39.71
N LEU A 715 -34.86 2.04 39.57
CA LEU A 715 -35.68 2.23 38.36
C LEU A 715 -35.83 3.71 37.94
N ASP A 716 -35.99 4.63 38.91
CA ASP A 716 -36.06 6.08 38.64
C ASP A 716 -34.74 6.68 38.11
N ALA A 717 -33.60 6.13 38.53
CA ALA A 717 -32.27 6.58 38.12
C ALA A 717 -31.80 5.91 36.81
N VAL A 718 -32.30 4.71 36.52
CA VAL A 718 -31.95 3.92 35.33
C VAL A 718 -32.40 4.60 34.04
N ALA A 719 -33.52 5.33 34.07
CA ALA A 719 -34.04 6.09 32.93
C ALA A 719 -33.09 7.19 32.41
N VAL A 720 -32.09 7.59 33.21
CA VAL A 720 -31.06 8.56 32.79
C VAL A 720 -29.97 7.91 31.92
N PHE A 721 -29.69 6.63 32.14
CA PHE A 721 -28.65 5.87 31.44
C PHE A 721 -29.18 4.95 30.35
N LEU A 722 -30.41 4.45 30.50
CA LEU A 722 -31.05 3.51 29.60
C LEU A 722 -32.25 4.14 28.90
N GLN A 723 -32.45 3.75 27.64
CA GLN A 723 -33.68 3.96 26.92
C GLN A 723 -34.69 2.86 27.30
N VAL A 724 -35.89 3.28 27.71
CA VAL A 724 -37.00 2.41 28.08
C VAL A 724 -38.04 2.42 26.97
N ASP A 725 -38.29 1.27 26.35
CA ASP A 725 -39.29 1.09 25.30
C ASP A 725 -40.48 0.27 25.82
N GLY A 726 -41.71 0.72 25.53
CA GLY A 726 -42.98 0.09 25.93
C GLY A 726 -43.82 0.96 26.88
N GLN A 727 -44.97 1.46 26.41
CA GLN A 727 -45.84 2.40 27.17
C GLN A 727 -47.19 1.83 27.61
N GLN A 728 -47.57 0.58 27.25
CA GLN A 728 -48.97 0.12 27.38
C GLN A 728 -49.20 -1.26 28.03
N LEU A 729 -48.17 -2.08 28.27
CA LEU A 729 -48.28 -3.34 29.02
C LEU A 729 -47.10 -3.46 29.99
N ASP A 730 -47.28 -4.20 31.10
CA ASP A 730 -46.34 -4.47 32.22
C ASP A 730 -44.96 -5.08 31.83
N ARG A 731 -44.48 -4.88 30.61
CA ARG A 731 -43.20 -5.41 30.09
C ARG A 731 -42.43 -4.28 29.43
N HIS A 732 -41.39 -3.81 30.12
CA HIS A 732 -40.46 -2.80 29.63
C HIS A 732 -39.18 -3.44 29.11
N VAL A 733 -38.71 -2.98 27.94
CA VAL A 733 -37.42 -3.38 27.36
C VAL A 733 -36.43 -2.23 27.54
N PHE A 734 -35.23 -2.55 28.01
CA PHE A 734 -34.19 -1.59 28.34
C PHE A 734 -32.99 -1.75 27.40
N SER A 735 -32.51 -0.65 26.85
CA SER A 735 -31.35 -0.64 25.95
C SER A 735 -30.44 0.57 26.22
N PHE A 736 -29.15 0.42 25.93
CA PHE A 736 -28.21 1.55 26.05
C PHE A 736 -28.36 2.49 24.84
N PRO A 737 -28.48 3.82 25.03
CA PRO A 737 -28.58 4.78 23.92
C PRO A 737 -27.31 4.93 23.08
N SER A 738 -26.15 4.56 23.64
CA SER A 738 -24.83 4.69 23.04
C SER A 738 -23.94 3.50 23.40
N LEU A 739 -23.43 2.81 22.37
CA LEU A 739 -22.50 1.68 22.53
C LEU A 739 -21.19 2.12 23.18
N ILE A 740 -20.71 3.33 22.88
CA ILE A 740 -19.49 3.91 23.47
C ILE A 740 -19.65 4.02 24.99
N LEU A 741 -20.79 4.53 25.46
CA LEU A 741 -21.07 4.65 26.88
C LEU A 741 -21.27 3.28 27.54
N GLN A 742 -21.90 2.34 26.84
CA GLN A 742 -22.07 0.97 27.32
C GLN A 742 -20.72 0.27 27.58
N GLU A 743 -19.76 0.40 26.65
CA GLU A 743 -18.38 -0.09 26.83
C GLU A 743 -17.65 0.66 27.96
N PHE A 744 -17.86 1.96 28.08
CA PHE A 744 -17.26 2.76 29.15
C PHE A 744 -17.78 2.35 30.54
N LEU A 745 -19.09 2.14 30.71
CA LEU A 745 -19.69 1.70 31.97
C LEU A 745 -19.19 0.30 32.37
N LEU A 746 -18.91 -0.56 31.39
CA LEU A 746 -18.25 -1.85 31.64
C LEU A 746 -16.84 -1.64 32.22
N ALA A 747 -16.05 -0.74 31.64
CA ALA A 747 -14.71 -0.42 32.15
C ALA A 747 -14.73 0.23 33.55
N VAL A 748 -15.70 1.11 33.83
CA VAL A 748 -15.90 1.67 35.19
C VAL A 748 -16.26 0.56 36.18
N SER A 749 -17.15 -0.36 35.79
CA SER A 749 -17.56 -1.46 36.66
C SER A 749 -16.42 -2.42 36.99
N TYR A 750 -15.43 -2.57 36.10
CA TYR A 750 -14.24 -3.38 36.35
C TYR A 750 -13.42 -2.80 37.51
N PHE A 751 -13.01 -1.54 37.45
CA PHE A 751 -12.15 -0.94 38.49
C PHE A 751 -12.85 -0.70 39.84
N TRP A 752 -14.17 -0.53 39.87
CA TRP A 752 -14.92 -0.31 41.11
C TRP A 752 -15.54 -1.60 41.69
N ASN A 753 -15.18 -2.78 41.18
CA ASN A 753 -15.65 -4.05 41.73
C ASN A 753 -14.80 -4.50 42.93
N ASP A 754 -15.46 -4.86 44.03
CA ASP A 754 -14.82 -5.40 45.25
C ASP A 754 -14.70 -6.94 45.24
N SER A 755 -15.24 -7.60 44.21
CA SER A 755 -15.26 -9.08 44.10
C SER A 755 -13.88 -9.64 43.74
N THR A 756 -13.64 -10.94 43.98
CA THR A 756 -12.37 -11.64 43.69
C THR A 756 -11.92 -11.37 42.23
N PRO A 757 -10.65 -10.97 42.01
CA PRO A 757 -10.19 -10.54 40.70
C PRO A 757 -10.08 -11.73 39.74
N GLU A 758 -10.92 -11.76 38.70
CA GLU A 758 -10.54 -12.41 37.44
C GLU A 758 -9.34 -11.65 36.86
N SER A 759 -8.38 -12.35 36.25
CA SER A 759 -7.19 -11.67 35.75
C SER A 759 -7.55 -10.71 34.61
N THR A 760 -6.88 -9.55 34.56
CA THR A 760 -7.11 -8.53 33.50
C THR A 760 -7.05 -9.16 32.09
N GLU A 761 -6.11 -10.09 31.91
CA GLU A 761 -5.87 -10.76 30.63
C GLU A 761 -7.05 -11.64 30.19
N GLU A 762 -7.66 -12.38 31.10
CA GLU A 762 -8.84 -13.22 30.82
C GLU A 762 -10.04 -12.38 30.42
N VAL A 763 -10.31 -11.29 31.13
CA VAL A 763 -11.44 -10.38 30.83
C VAL A 763 -11.27 -9.74 29.46
N ILE A 764 -10.07 -9.22 29.15
CA ILE A 764 -9.76 -8.64 27.84
C ILE A 764 -9.82 -9.71 26.74
N ALA A 765 -9.40 -10.95 27.00
CA ALA A 765 -9.48 -12.04 26.03
C ALA A 765 -10.92 -12.45 25.72
N GLN A 766 -11.79 -12.54 26.74
CA GLN A 766 -13.21 -12.88 26.56
C GLN A 766 -13.98 -11.85 25.73
N LEU A 767 -13.67 -10.57 25.93
CA LEU A 767 -14.33 -9.45 25.26
C LEU A 767 -13.67 -9.07 23.91
N ARG A 768 -12.52 -9.67 23.57
CA ARG A 768 -11.78 -9.37 22.34
C ARG A 768 -12.65 -9.63 21.10
N GLY A 769 -12.74 -8.63 20.22
CA GLY A 769 -13.56 -8.68 19.01
C GLY A 769 -15.06 -8.45 19.22
N ARG A 770 -15.50 -8.28 20.48
CA ARG A 770 -16.89 -7.92 20.85
C ARG A 770 -17.01 -6.46 21.29
N THR A 771 -15.92 -5.91 21.84
CA THR A 771 -15.77 -4.50 22.21
C THR A 771 -14.66 -3.85 21.39
N GLN A 772 -14.75 -2.54 21.14
CA GLN A 772 -13.77 -1.80 20.33
C GLN A 772 -12.89 -0.85 21.14
N LEU A 773 -13.40 -0.29 22.24
CA LEU A 773 -12.77 0.76 23.04
C LEU A 773 -12.53 0.32 24.51
N PHE A 774 -12.95 -0.88 24.91
CA PHE A 774 -12.86 -1.34 26.28
C PHE A 774 -11.44 -1.26 26.88
N ASP A 775 -10.42 -1.74 26.17
CA ASP A 775 -9.02 -1.68 26.63
C ASP A 775 -8.48 -0.24 26.66
N ALA A 776 -8.90 0.61 25.71
CA ALA A 776 -8.64 2.04 25.70
C ALA A 776 -9.23 2.75 26.93
N PHE A 777 -10.46 2.41 27.33
CA PHE A 777 -11.09 2.96 28.53
C PHE A 777 -10.41 2.47 29.81
N LEU A 778 -10.01 1.20 29.87
CA LEU A 778 -9.22 0.69 30.98
C LEU A 778 -7.87 1.42 31.10
N SER A 779 -7.21 1.69 29.97
CA SER A 779 -5.96 2.46 29.94
C SER A 779 -6.14 3.87 30.51
N ALA A 780 -7.16 4.59 30.06
CA ALA A 780 -7.48 5.92 30.57
C ALA A 780 -7.80 5.90 32.07
N LEU A 781 -8.70 5.02 32.52
CA LEU A 781 -9.14 4.94 33.92
C LEU A 781 -8.06 4.40 34.87
N SER A 782 -7.01 3.74 34.35
CA SER A 782 -5.86 3.34 35.17
C SER A 782 -5.01 4.54 35.63
N GLU A 783 -5.14 5.68 34.95
CA GLU A 783 -4.39 6.89 35.27
C GLU A 783 -5.16 7.82 36.22
N PRO A 784 -4.52 8.29 37.32
CA PRO A 784 -5.22 9.01 38.37
C PRO A 784 -5.80 10.34 37.89
N VAL A 785 -5.11 11.04 36.98
CA VAL A 785 -5.57 12.34 36.44
C VAL A 785 -6.90 12.19 35.72
N GLN A 786 -7.08 11.10 34.97
CA GLN A 786 -8.28 10.85 34.16
C GLN A 786 -9.48 10.41 35.00
N ARG A 787 -9.23 9.60 36.04
CA ARG A 787 -10.31 9.01 36.86
C ARG A 787 -10.74 9.88 38.05
N ARG A 788 -9.96 10.89 38.44
CA ARG A 788 -10.26 11.83 39.56
C ARG A 788 -11.71 12.35 39.60
N PRO A 789 -12.30 12.80 38.48
CA PRO A 789 -13.69 13.27 38.50
C PRO A 789 -14.69 12.16 38.87
N LEU A 790 -14.41 10.90 38.50
CA LEU A 790 -15.22 9.75 38.91
C LEU A 790 -14.99 9.38 40.37
N GLU A 791 -13.77 9.48 40.89
CA GLU A 791 -13.46 9.20 42.30
C GLU A 791 -14.27 10.11 43.24
N ALA A 792 -14.46 11.37 42.87
CA ALA A 792 -15.28 12.33 43.62
C ALA A 792 -16.75 11.89 43.76
N VAL A 793 -17.24 11.06 42.84
CA VAL A 793 -18.65 10.64 42.74
C VAL A 793 -18.87 9.18 43.15
N LEU A 794 -17.90 8.29 42.91
CA LEU A 794 -18.00 6.85 43.13
C LEU A 794 -17.16 6.34 44.31
N GLY A 795 -16.26 7.17 44.86
CA GLY A 795 -15.25 6.76 45.84
C GLY A 795 -13.99 6.19 45.18
N GLU A 796 -13.06 5.68 45.99
CA GLU A 796 -11.79 5.13 45.49
C GLU A 796 -11.99 3.81 44.72
N PRO A 797 -11.26 3.59 43.62
CA PRO A 797 -11.29 2.32 42.89
C PRO A 797 -10.46 1.25 43.60
N ASN A 798 -10.59 0.01 43.14
CA ASN A 798 -9.82 -1.12 43.64
C ASN A 798 -8.36 -1.04 43.13
N ASP A 799 -7.44 -0.69 44.03
CA ASP A 799 -6.02 -0.52 43.72
C ASP A 799 -5.35 -1.80 43.20
N ASP A 800 -5.79 -2.99 43.64
CA ASP A 800 -5.23 -4.26 43.19
C ASP A 800 -5.52 -4.50 41.70
N LEU A 801 -6.75 -4.18 41.25
CA LEU A 801 -7.15 -4.29 39.84
C LEU A 801 -6.42 -3.27 38.96
N VAL A 802 -6.22 -2.06 39.47
CA VAL A 802 -5.47 -1.00 38.77
C VAL A 802 -4.00 -1.41 38.62
N ALA A 803 -3.39 -1.94 39.69
CA ALA A 803 -2.03 -2.46 39.65
C ALA A 803 -1.88 -3.67 38.72
N ASP A 804 -2.88 -4.56 38.68
CA ASP A 804 -2.92 -5.70 37.77
C ASP A 804 -2.98 -5.26 36.30
N PHE A 805 -3.87 -4.31 35.98
CA PHE A 805 -3.95 -3.76 34.64
C PHE A 805 -2.65 -3.08 34.21
N LYS A 806 -2.01 -2.28 35.08
CA LYS A 806 -0.72 -1.64 34.74
C LYS A 806 0.40 -2.65 34.49
N ARG A 807 0.44 -3.75 35.25
CA ARG A 807 1.38 -4.87 35.02
C ARG A 807 1.13 -5.54 33.67
N TRP A 808 -0.14 -5.84 33.36
CA TRP A 808 -0.53 -6.41 32.07
C TRP A 808 -0.21 -5.46 30.92
N PHE A 809 -0.54 -4.17 31.03
CA PHE A 809 -0.33 -3.18 29.98
C PHE A 809 1.15 -3.01 29.65
N ARG A 810 2.02 -2.99 30.66
CA ARG A 810 3.47 -2.95 30.47
C ARG A 810 3.97 -4.18 29.72
N ARG A 811 3.64 -5.37 30.22
CA ARG A 811 4.06 -6.64 29.62
C ARG A 811 3.59 -6.77 28.18
N SER A 812 2.30 -6.50 27.93
CA SER A 812 1.72 -6.57 26.59
C SER A 812 2.33 -5.55 25.63
N SER A 813 2.70 -4.35 26.11
CA SER A 813 3.35 -3.33 25.29
C SER A 813 4.79 -3.69 24.95
N GLU A 814 5.55 -4.22 25.90
CA GLU A 814 6.90 -4.72 25.67
C GLU A 814 6.93 -5.88 24.65
N GLU A 815 5.98 -6.80 24.75
CA GLU A 815 5.82 -7.90 23.79
C GLU A 815 5.40 -7.38 22.40
N ALA A 816 4.47 -6.42 22.34
CA ALA A 816 4.01 -5.81 21.09
C ALA A 816 5.12 -5.05 20.34
N LEU A 817 5.91 -4.24 21.06
CA LEU A 817 6.95 -3.39 20.48
C LEU A 817 8.23 -4.15 20.07
N ARG A 818 8.41 -5.39 20.55
CA ARG A 818 9.48 -6.29 20.07
C ARG A 818 9.13 -6.96 18.74
N GLY A 819 7.84 -7.06 18.42
CA GLY A 819 7.37 -7.63 17.16
C GLY A 819 7.50 -6.64 16.00
N TYR A 820 7.32 -7.13 14.78
CA TYR A 820 7.22 -6.29 13.57
C TYR A 820 5.75 -6.10 13.12
N GLN A 821 4.79 -6.37 14.02
CA GLN A 821 3.36 -6.33 13.70
C GLN A 821 2.79 -4.91 13.91
N LYS A 822 2.51 -4.24 12.80
CA LYS A 822 1.99 -2.85 12.80
C LYS A 822 0.73 -2.67 13.66
N ASP A 823 -0.21 -3.61 13.59
CA ASP A 823 -1.47 -3.53 14.33
C ASP A 823 -1.26 -3.55 15.85
N GLN A 824 -0.25 -4.30 16.32
CA GLN A 824 0.10 -4.34 17.74
C GLN A 824 0.75 -3.03 18.21
N HIS A 825 1.59 -2.42 17.36
CA HIS A 825 2.17 -1.10 17.62
C HIS A 825 1.09 -0.03 17.68
N HIS A 826 0.18 0.01 16.69
CA HIS A 826 -0.93 0.96 16.67
C HIS A 826 -1.81 0.80 17.90
N ARG A 827 -2.12 -0.43 18.31
CA ARG A 827 -2.87 -0.70 19.54
C ARG A 827 -2.13 -0.18 20.77
N CYS A 828 -0.84 -0.47 20.92
CA CYS A 828 -0.03 0.03 22.04
C CYS A 828 -0.04 1.57 22.10
N PHE A 829 0.21 2.24 20.97
CA PHE A 829 0.21 3.69 20.92
C PHE A 829 -1.17 4.28 21.20
N HIS A 830 -2.25 3.64 20.73
CA HIS A 830 -3.60 4.08 21.02
C HIS A 830 -3.90 3.99 22.53
N LEU A 831 -3.49 2.91 23.20
CA LEU A 831 -3.63 2.78 24.66
C LEU A 831 -2.83 3.85 25.40
N LEU A 832 -1.60 4.14 24.97
CA LEU A 832 -0.76 5.21 25.52
C LEU A 832 -1.39 6.60 25.33
N HIS A 833 -1.97 6.86 24.15
CA HIS A 833 -2.70 8.09 23.87
C HIS A 833 -3.92 8.23 24.79
N GLN A 834 -4.67 7.16 25.07
CA GLN A 834 -5.83 7.22 25.96
C GLN A 834 -5.43 7.46 27.43
N ALA A 835 -4.28 6.93 27.86
CA ALA A 835 -3.74 7.19 29.20
C ALA A 835 -3.37 8.67 29.41
N GLN A 836 -3.00 9.40 28.35
CA GLN A 836 -2.51 10.79 28.39
C GLN A 836 -1.38 11.03 29.42
N ASN A 837 -0.55 10.02 29.67
CA ASN A 837 0.56 10.12 30.61
C ASN A 837 1.91 10.07 29.89
N LYS A 838 2.54 11.24 29.70
CA LYS A 838 3.86 11.37 29.05
C LYS A 838 4.97 10.59 29.77
N SER A 839 4.88 10.42 31.08
CA SER A 839 5.88 9.64 31.85
C SER A 839 5.76 8.14 31.57
N LEU A 840 4.53 7.64 31.44
CA LEU A 840 4.25 6.25 31.07
C LEU A 840 4.73 5.93 29.64
N VAL A 841 4.56 6.87 28.71
CA VAL A 841 5.10 6.74 27.33
C VAL A 841 6.61 6.54 27.35
N LYS A 842 7.34 7.33 28.15
CA LYS A 842 8.81 7.22 28.28
C LYS A 842 9.25 5.93 28.97
N GLU A 843 8.45 5.42 29.90
CA GLU A 843 8.72 4.15 30.59
C GLU A 843 8.54 2.95 29.65
N ILE A 844 7.48 2.93 28.84
CA ILE A 844 7.14 1.82 27.96
C ILE A 844 7.97 1.85 26.66
N ILE A 845 8.09 3.01 26.02
CA ILE A 845 8.82 3.15 24.76
C ILE A 845 10.29 3.47 25.05
N THR A 846 11.02 2.42 25.40
CA THR A 846 12.48 2.48 25.57
C THR A 846 13.19 2.51 24.22
N PRO A 847 14.43 3.02 24.12
CA PRO A 847 15.22 3.00 22.88
C PRO A 847 15.38 1.59 22.29
N ALA A 848 15.46 0.56 23.13
CA ALA A 848 15.52 -0.85 22.70
C ALA A 848 14.20 -1.37 22.09
N ALA A 849 13.08 -0.70 22.37
CA ALA A 849 11.76 -1.01 21.82
C ALA A 849 11.41 -0.19 20.56
N ARG A 850 12.27 0.75 20.12
CA ARG A 850 12.07 1.60 18.93
C ARG A 850 12.38 0.89 17.60
N VAL A 851 12.30 -0.45 17.57
CA VAL A 851 12.80 -1.23 16.43
C VAL A 851 11.90 -1.02 15.20
N GLY A 852 12.39 -0.18 14.28
CA GLY A 852 12.34 -0.34 12.82
C GLY A 852 11.01 -0.59 12.10
N CYS A 853 9.85 -0.50 12.76
CA CYS A 853 8.57 -0.75 12.10
C CYS A 853 8.24 0.36 11.10
N SER A 854 7.91 -0.04 9.86
CA SER A 854 7.36 0.87 8.86
C SER A 854 5.90 1.16 9.18
N TYR A 855 5.57 2.44 9.38
CA TYR A 855 4.22 2.95 9.54
C TYR A 855 3.63 3.42 8.19
N GLY A 856 3.76 2.60 7.15
CA GLY A 856 3.07 2.84 5.87
C GLY A 856 1.56 2.56 5.96
N GLY A 857 0.74 3.45 5.41
CA GLY A 857 -0.72 3.30 5.31
C GLY A 857 -1.51 3.76 6.54
N LEU A 858 -0.95 4.69 7.33
CA LEU A 858 -1.63 5.29 8.48
C LEU A 858 -2.90 6.03 8.02
N GLY A 859 -4.00 5.85 8.74
CA GLY A 859 -5.12 6.79 8.70
C GLY A 859 -4.83 8.02 9.55
N LEU A 860 -5.73 9.00 9.51
CA LEU A 860 -5.59 10.22 10.32
C LEU A 860 -5.51 9.91 11.82
N ARG A 861 -6.22 8.86 12.26
CA ARG A 861 -6.24 8.42 13.65
C ARG A 861 -4.87 7.99 14.13
N GLU A 862 -4.20 7.15 13.35
CA GLU A 862 -2.89 6.62 13.70
C GLU A 862 -1.81 7.72 13.63
N CYS A 863 -1.95 8.70 12.73
CA CYS A 863 -1.07 9.87 12.66
C CYS A 863 -1.07 10.70 13.95
N VAL A 864 -2.25 11.02 14.49
CA VAL A 864 -2.38 11.81 15.74
C VAL A 864 -1.79 11.04 16.94
N VAL A 865 -2.08 9.75 17.02
CA VAL A 865 -1.57 8.88 18.07
C VAL A 865 -0.04 8.79 18.02
N LEU A 866 0.53 8.61 16.82
CA LEU A 866 1.97 8.60 16.61
C LEU A 866 2.60 9.94 17.00
N ASN A 867 1.95 11.05 16.65
CA ASN A 867 2.41 12.39 17.03
C ASN A 867 2.48 12.57 18.54
N TYR A 868 1.43 12.19 19.28
CA TYR A 868 1.42 12.25 20.74
C TYR A 868 2.56 11.45 21.37
N VAL A 869 2.83 10.25 20.83
CA VAL A 869 3.93 9.39 21.30
C VAL A 869 5.27 10.07 21.08
N VAL A 870 5.53 10.58 19.87
CA VAL A 870 6.81 11.23 19.53
C VAL A 870 7.01 12.52 20.34
N GLU A 871 5.99 13.36 20.47
CA GLU A 871 6.05 14.56 21.31
C GLU A 871 6.30 14.23 22.79
N SER A 872 5.75 13.12 23.28
CA SER A 872 5.98 12.68 24.65
C SER A 872 7.41 12.21 24.87
N LEU A 873 8.04 11.60 23.86
CA LEU A 873 9.45 11.22 23.88
C LEU A 873 10.37 12.43 23.74
N GLY A 874 9.95 13.45 22.99
CA GLY A 874 10.69 14.67 22.70
C GLY A 874 11.66 14.54 21.53
N GLU A 875 12.13 13.33 21.22
CA GLU A 875 13.01 13.04 20.10
C GLU A 875 12.84 11.59 19.64
N MET A 876 12.83 11.38 18.32
CA MET A 876 12.77 10.06 17.68
C MET A 876 13.93 9.89 16.70
N ASP A 877 14.56 8.71 16.72
CA ASP A 877 15.72 8.45 15.86
C ASP A 877 15.30 8.24 14.40
N LEU A 878 14.27 7.42 14.16
CA LEU A 878 13.78 7.09 12.81
C LEU A 878 12.26 7.11 12.74
N LEU A 879 11.71 8.01 11.92
CA LEU A 879 10.32 8.01 11.50
C LEU A 879 10.19 7.26 10.16
N ASN A 880 9.87 5.97 10.22
CA ASN A 880 9.74 5.12 9.05
C ASN A 880 8.32 5.14 8.49
N LEU A 881 8.10 5.89 7.41
CA LEU A 881 6.85 5.99 6.64
C LEU A 881 7.00 5.35 5.26
N TYR A 882 7.82 4.30 5.14
CA TYR A 882 8.01 3.55 3.89
C TYR A 882 6.69 3.03 3.32
N ARG A 883 6.48 3.20 2.00
CA ARG A 883 5.26 2.79 1.27
C ARG A 883 3.96 3.34 1.83
N ALA A 884 3.98 4.59 2.31
CA ALA A 884 2.77 5.28 2.69
C ALA A 884 1.91 5.58 1.44
N ARG A 885 0.74 4.95 1.37
CA ARG A 885 -0.25 5.19 0.31
C ARG A 885 -0.76 6.64 0.44
N SER A 886 -0.50 7.46 -0.57
CA SER A 886 -0.95 8.85 -0.74
C SER A 886 -1.23 9.61 0.56
N LEU A 887 -0.17 10.12 1.19
CA LEU A 887 -0.28 10.99 2.36
C LEU A 887 -1.04 12.27 2.01
N THR A 888 -2.15 12.51 2.71
CA THR A 888 -3.00 13.70 2.54
C THR A 888 -2.43 14.89 3.32
N GLU A 889 -2.97 16.08 3.03
CA GLU A 889 -2.59 17.32 3.72
C GLU A 889 -2.84 17.22 5.24
N GLU A 890 -4.04 16.77 5.64
CA GLU A 890 -4.42 16.59 7.05
C GLU A 890 -3.53 15.58 7.79
N GLN A 891 -3.10 14.51 7.12
CA GLN A 891 -2.21 13.50 7.71
C GLN A 891 -0.82 14.06 7.99
N VAL A 892 -0.25 14.81 7.04
CA VAL A 892 1.08 15.39 7.22
C VAL A 892 1.03 16.61 8.14
N GLU A 893 -0.07 17.37 8.17
CA GLU A 893 -0.30 18.39 9.20
C GLU A 893 -0.27 17.77 10.61
N ALA A 894 -0.98 16.65 10.82
CA ALA A 894 -0.97 15.93 12.10
C ALA A 894 0.41 15.34 12.45
N LEU A 895 1.18 14.90 11.46
CA LEU A 895 2.53 14.35 11.64
C LEU A 895 3.63 15.42 11.70
N ALA A 896 3.34 16.69 11.38
CA ALA A 896 4.36 17.73 11.28
C ALA A 896 5.19 17.90 12.57
N PRO A 897 4.60 17.87 13.80
CA PRO A 897 5.41 17.94 15.01
C PRO A 897 6.32 16.71 15.16
N ALA A 898 5.80 15.50 14.93
CA ALA A 898 6.60 14.27 14.93
C ALA A 898 7.76 14.31 13.93
N MET A 899 7.51 14.77 12.70
CA MET A 899 8.54 14.96 11.69
C MET A 899 9.61 15.94 12.16
N SER A 900 9.22 17.06 12.79
CA SER A 900 10.18 18.05 13.30
C SER A 900 11.06 17.53 14.45
N LEU A 901 10.58 16.53 15.21
CA LEU A 901 11.30 15.90 16.32
C LEU A 901 12.05 14.62 15.91
N SER A 902 12.04 14.27 14.62
CA SER A 902 12.67 13.06 14.09
C SER A 902 14.01 13.36 13.44
N ARG A 903 15.07 12.58 13.77
CA ARG A 903 16.40 12.71 13.16
C ARG A 903 16.42 12.18 11.72
N GLU A 904 15.86 11.01 11.50
CA GLU A 904 15.73 10.39 10.18
C GLU A 904 14.25 10.28 9.79
N ILE A 905 13.90 10.73 8.59
CA ILE A 905 12.57 10.57 8.01
C ILE A 905 12.68 9.73 6.74
N MET A 906 12.07 8.54 6.76
CA MET A 906 12.05 7.64 5.61
C MET A 906 10.68 7.64 4.95
N LEU A 907 10.58 8.28 3.79
CA LEU A 907 9.39 8.39 2.95
C LEU A 907 9.56 7.63 1.61
N LYS A 908 10.47 6.66 1.58
CA LYS A 908 10.73 5.88 0.37
C LYS A 908 9.47 5.16 -0.13
N ASP A 909 9.21 5.25 -1.44
CA ASP A 909 8.05 4.68 -2.14
C ASP A 909 6.69 5.22 -1.61
N SER A 910 6.68 6.45 -1.11
CA SER A 910 5.48 7.12 -0.56
C SER A 910 5.00 8.26 -1.44
N ARG A 911 3.70 8.35 -1.70
CA ARG A 911 3.13 9.44 -2.50
C ARG A 911 2.69 10.60 -1.60
N LEU A 912 3.08 11.82 -1.95
CA LEU A 912 2.71 13.05 -1.23
C LEU A 912 1.83 13.93 -2.11
N CYS A 913 0.73 14.47 -1.56
CA CYS A 913 -0.02 15.54 -2.22
C CYS A 913 0.71 16.89 -2.09
N SER A 914 0.35 17.89 -2.90
CA SER A 914 1.00 19.22 -2.88
C SER A 914 0.86 19.93 -1.53
N GLY A 915 -0.34 19.91 -0.92
CA GLY A 915 -0.57 20.47 0.43
C GLY A 915 0.28 19.80 1.51
N ALA A 916 0.40 18.47 1.47
CA ALA A 916 1.26 17.71 2.40
C ALA A 916 2.72 18.14 2.36
N VAL A 917 3.26 18.46 1.16
CA VAL A 917 4.68 18.86 1.02
C VAL A 917 4.95 20.21 1.67
N ALA A 918 3.97 21.12 1.74
CA ALA A 918 4.12 22.39 2.44
C ALA A 918 4.29 22.19 3.96
N HIS A 919 3.50 21.28 4.55
CA HIS A 919 3.64 20.91 5.96
C HIS A 919 4.96 20.19 6.26
N LEU A 920 5.41 19.30 5.36
CA LEU A 920 6.72 18.66 5.46
C LEU A 920 7.85 19.71 5.42
N ALA A 921 7.80 20.65 4.48
CA ALA A 921 8.79 21.72 4.36
C ALA A 921 8.85 22.58 5.64
N ALA A 922 7.70 22.94 6.20
CA ALA A 922 7.62 23.67 7.46
C ALA A 922 8.21 22.87 8.64
N ALA A 923 7.92 21.57 8.72
CA ALA A 923 8.44 20.69 9.76
C ALA A 923 9.97 20.56 9.69
N LEU A 924 10.53 20.42 8.48
CA LEU A 924 11.98 20.33 8.26
C LEU A 924 12.71 21.63 8.65
N SER A 925 12.13 22.79 8.33
CA SER A 925 12.75 24.10 8.65
C SER A 925 12.85 24.40 10.14
N ARG A 926 11.93 23.85 10.95
CA ARG A 926 11.88 24.07 12.41
C ARG A 926 12.46 22.91 13.21
N GLY A 927 12.75 21.80 12.54
CA GLY A 927 13.04 20.52 13.15
C GLY A 927 14.52 20.25 13.40
N ILE A 928 14.79 19.00 13.80
CA ILE A 928 16.12 18.45 14.05
C ILE A 928 16.55 17.43 12.99
N THR A 929 15.79 17.26 11.92
CA THR A 929 16.01 16.23 10.89
C THR A 929 17.37 16.38 10.23
N THR A 930 18.17 15.31 10.31
CA THR A 930 19.50 15.19 9.73
C THR A 930 19.52 14.34 8.46
N GLU A 931 18.56 13.44 8.29
CA GLU A 931 18.44 12.58 7.12
C GLU A 931 16.99 12.50 6.62
N LEU A 932 16.82 12.66 5.30
CA LEU A 932 15.53 12.63 4.61
C LEU A 932 15.65 11.75 3.37
N ASP A 933 14.90 10.65 3.36
CA ASP A 933 14.80 9.74 2.23
C ASP A 933 13.45 9.89 1.53
N LEU A 934 13.46 10.48 0.34
CA LEU A 934 12.30 10.69 -0.53
C LEU A 934 12.35 9.82 -1.79
N THR A 935 13.15 8.77 -1.79
CA THR A 935 13.32 7.87 -2.93
C THR A 935 11.96 7.33 -3.43
N GLN A 936 11.69 7.34 -4.73
CA GLN A 936 10.45 6.82 -5.34
C GLN A 936 9.16 7.53 -4.89
N THR A 937 9.22 8.80 -4.49
CA THR A 937 8.04 9.54 -4.03
C THR A 937 7.21 10.19 -5.15
N ALA A 938 7.72 10.19 -6.40
CA ALA A 938 7.12 10.89 -7.54
C ALA A 938 6.73 12.34 -7.19
N LEU A 939 7.69 13.08 -6.61
CA LEU A 939 7.53 14.48 -6.22
C LEU A 939 7.16 15.34 -7.44
N GLY A 940 7.93 15.25 -8.53
CA GLY A 940 7.89 16.22 -9.62
C GLY A 940 8.44 17.59 -9.22
N ASP A 941 8.67 18.46 -10.21
CA ASP A 941 9.32 19.76 -9.98
C ASP A 941 8.49 20.72 -9.12
N GLU A 942 7.15 20.75 -9.31
CA GLU A 942 6.27 21.66 -8.56
C GLU A 942 6.30 21.38 -7.05
N LYS A 943 6.20 20.11 -6.65
CA LYS A 943 6.26 19.75 -5.23
C LYS A 943 7.66 19.94 -4.68
N PHE A 944 8.69 19.63 -5.48
CA PHE A 944 10.07 19.86 -5.06
C PHE A 944 10.37 21.35 -4.87
N GLN A 945 9.80 22.23 -5.70
CA GLN A 945 9.89 23.67 -5.50
C GLN A 945 9.35 24.09 -4.12
N ILE A 946 8.19 23.58 -3.71
CA ILE A 946 7.61 23.85 -2.38
C ILE A 946 8.56 23.32 -1.28
N LEU A 947 9.04 22.08 -1.43
CA LEU A 947 9.95 21.45 -0.47
C LEU A 947 11.27 22.23 -0.33
N SER A 948 11.80 22.76 -1.43
CA SER A 948 13.07 23.49 -1.47
C SER A 948 13.09 24.72 -0.57
N VAL A 949 11.93 25.33 -0.31
CA VAL A 949 11.81 26.47 0.62
C VAL A 949 12.14 26.03 2.05
N GLY A 950 11.62 24.89 2.48
CA GLY A 950 11.91 24.34 3.81
C GLY A 950 13.33 23.79 3.94
N LEU A 951 13.89 23.24 2.85
CA LEU A 951 15.25 22.70 2.83
C LEU A 951 16.34 23.78 2.93
N ARG A 952 16.05 25.04 2.60
CA ARG A 952 17.03 26.13 2.73
C ARG A 952 17.45 26.37 4.18
N ASP A 953 16.52 26.21 5.13
CA ASP A 953 16.70 26.51 6.56
C ASP A 953 16.59 25.25 7.42
N CYS A 954 17.22 24.16 7.02
CA CYS A 954 17.16 22.89 7.74
C CYS A 954 18.55 22.39 8.19
N LYS A 955 18.56 21.51 9.20
CA LYS A 955 19.78 20.87 9.73
C LYS A 955 20.15 19.58 8.99
N LEU A 956 19.65 19.44 7.76
CA LEU A 956 19.76 18.21 6.99
C LEU A 956 21.20 18.02 6.51
N THR A 957 21.76 16.85 6.79
CA THR A 957 23.09 16.43 6.32
C THR A 957 23.00 15.48 5.14
N THR A 958 21.92 14.69 5.05
CA THR A 958 21.70 13.70 3.98
C THR A 958 20.33 13.90 3.34
N LEU A 959 20.31 14.05 2.02
CA LEU A 959 19.10 14.15 1.21
C LEU A 959 19.15 13.12 0.08
N LYS A 960 18.18 12.18 0.09
CA LYS A 960 18.03 11.17 -0.96
C LYS A 960 16.80 11.46 -1.80
N LEU A 961 17.02 11.75 -3.08
CA LEU A 961 16.00 12.13 -4.08
C LEU A 961 16.07 11.20 -5.29
N GLU A 962 16.05 9.88 -5.06
CA GLU A 962 16.20 8.92 -6.15
C GLU A 962 14.83 8.59 -6.78
N VAL A 963 14.70 8.56 -8.10
CA VAL A 963 13.43 8.26 -8.80
C VAL A 963 12.29 9.18 -8.33
N CYS A 964 12.55 10.49 -8.26
CA CYS A 964 11.58 11.49 -7.78
C CYS A 964 10.82 12.21 -8.90
N ALA A 965 11.08 11.83 -10.16
CA ALA A 965 10.56 12.50 -11.37
C ALA A 965 10.94 13.99 -11.44
N LEU A 966 12.15 14.34 -11.00
CA LEU A 966 12.69 15.70 -11.11
C LEU A 966 13.26 15.94 -12.51
N THR A 967 13.12 17.17 -13.03
CA THR A 967 13.65 17.58 -14.35
C THR A 967 14.66 18.73 -14.24
N GLU A 968 15.05 19.32 -15.36
CA GLU A 968 15.94 20.48 -15.46
C GLU A 968 15.52 21.69 -14.60
N LEU A 969 14.23 21.83 -14.27
CA LEU A 969 13.72 22.91 -13.42
C LEU A 969 14.20 22.77 -11.96
N SER A 970 14.25 21.53 -11.45
CA SER A 970 14.69 21.24 -10.09
C SER A 970 16.15 21.61 -9.81
N GLY A 971 17.01 21.64 -10.84
CA GLY A 971 18.42 22.01 -10.70
C GLY A 971 18.63 23.41 -10.09
N GLY A 972 17.80 24.39 -10.45
CA GLY A 972 17.85 25.73 -9.87
C GLY A 972 17.36 25.77 -8.42
N HIS A 973 16.36 24.96 -8.07
CA HIS A 973 15.86 24.84 -6.70
C HIS A 973 16.91 24.19 -5.79
N LEU A 974 17.57 23.12 -6.25
CA LEU A 974 18.69 22.50 -5.53
C LEU A 974 19.87 23.44 -5.35
N ALA A 975 20.25 24.19 -6.40
CA ALA A 975 21.29 25.20 -6.30
C ALA A 975 20.98 26.25 -5.21
N SER A 976 19.70 26.64 -5.09
CA SER A 976 19.26 27.58 -4.05
C SER A 976 19.36 26.99 -2.63
N VAL A 977 19.18 25.67 -2.48
CA VAL A 977 19.35 24.97 -1.20
C VAL A 977 20.85 24.86 -0.85
N LEU A 978 21.70 24.50 -1.82
CA LEU A 978 23.15 24.41 -1.63
C LEU A 978 23.80 25.77 -1.36
N SER A 979 23.24 26.85 -1.91
CA SER A 979 23.76 28.20 -1.73
C SER A 979 23.31 28.88 -0.43
N SER A 980 22.38 28.27 0.32
CA SER A 980 21.86 28.83 1.57
C SER A 980 22.93 28.79 2.67
N SER A 981 23.05 29.88 3.44
CA SER A 981 24.03 29.98 4.55
C SER A 981 23.71 29.07 5.73
N THR A 982 22.47 28.59 5.83
CA THR A 982 21.96 27.71 6.89
C THR A 982 22.02 26.23 6.51
N SER A 983 22.29 25.90 5.25
CA SER A 983 22.36 24.52 4.76
C SER A 983 23.57 23.78 5.34
N GLN A 984 23.34 22.56 5.83
CA GLN A 984 24.37 21.66 6.35
C GLN A 984 24.51 20.40 5.49
N LEU A 985 24.02 20.44 4.25
CA LEU A 985 23.92 19.28 3.39
C LEU A 985 25.31 18.77 2.98
N GLN A 986 25.61 17.52 3.32
CA GLN A 986 26.89 16.85 3.05
C GLN A 986 26.76 15.75 1.99
N LEU A 987 25.62 15.05 1.95
CA LEU A 987 25.32 13.97 1.00
C LEU A 987 24.04 14.28 0.23
N LEU A 988 24.14 14.29 -1.10
CA LEU A 988 23.00 14.44 -2.01
C LEU A 988 22.98 13.29 -3.02
N THR A 989 21.90 12.50 -3.02
CA THR A 989 21.67 11.48 -4.05
C THR A 989 20.48 11.87 -4.92
N MET A 990 20.65 11.82 -6.25
CA MET A 990 19.61 12.24 -7.22
C MET A 990 19.46 11.24 -8.36
N ARG A 991 19.72 9.97 -8.07
CA ARG A 991 19.69 8.83 -9.00
C ARG A 991 18.36 8.76 -9.76
N HIS A 992 18.40 8.44 -11.05
CA HIS A 992 17.19 8.24 -11.90
C HIS A 992 16.21 9.43 -11.90
N ASN A 993 16.70 10.65 -12.13
CA ASN A 993 15.88 11.83 -12.45
C ASN A 993 16.28 12.41 -13.79
N GLU A 994 15.38 13.07 -14.50
CA GLU A 994 15.65 13.68 -15.80
C GLU A 994 16.23 15.10 -15.67
N ILE A 995 17.23 15.27 -14.80
CA ILE A 995 17.83 16.58 -14.49
C ILE A 995 18.46 17.21 -15.74
N GLY A 996 19.05 16.42 -16.64
CA GLY A 996 19.69 16.89 -17.87
C GLY A 996 20.87 17.84 -17.65
N ASP A 997 21.53 18.24 -18.73
CA ASP A 997 22.70 19.12 -18.65
C ASP A 997 22.34 20.50 -18.09
N GLN A 998 21.20 21.08 -18.49
CA GLN A 998 20.80 22.43 -18.04
C GLN A 998 20.48 22.47 -16.55
N GLY A 999 19.81 21.45 -16.02
CA GLY A 999 19.56 21.33 -14.59
C GLY A 999 20.86 21.14 -13.81
N PHE A 1000 21.78 20.32 -14.31
CA PHE A 1000 23.05 20.07 -13.65
C PHE A 1000 23.99 21.28 -13.70
N ILE A 1001 24.01 22.05 -14.79
CA ILE A 1001 24.76 23.31 -14.88
C ILE A 1001 24.29 24.29 -13.79
N LYS A 1002 22.96 24.41 -13.59
CA LYS A 1002 22.40 25.24 -12.51
C LYS A 1002 22.83 24.73 -11.13
N LEU A 1003 22.80 23.40 -10.93
CA LEU A 1003 23.28 22.78 -9.69
C LEU A 1003 24.76 23.08 -9.44
N SER A 1004 25.61 22.96 -10.46
CA SER A 1004 27.05 23.27 -10.38
C SER A 1004 27.32 24.72 -9.99
N ALA A 1005 26.49 25.67 -10.43
CA ALA A 1005 26.59 27.05 -9.96
C ALA A 1005 26.36 27.17 -8.44
N GLY A 1006 25.52 26.32 -7.85
CA GLY A 1006 25.33 26.25 -6.39
C GLY A 1006 26.54 25.67 -5.65
N LEU A 1007 27.27 24.74 -6.27
CA LEU A 1007 28.51 24.17 -5.71
C LEU A 1007 29.65 25.20 -5.61
N CYS A 1008 29.59 26.28 -6.41
CA CYS A 1008 30.54 27.39 -6.33
C CYS A 1008 30.27 28.33 -5.13
N SER A 1009 29.18 28.13 -4.38
CA SER A 1009 28.85 28.98 -3.23
C SER A 1009 29.81 28.70 -2.06
N PRO A 1010 30.31 29.73 -1.36
CA PRO A 1010 31.14 29.57 -0.15
C PRO A 1010 30.38 28.93 1.02
N HIS A 1011 29.05 28.83 0.92
CA HIS A 1011 28.20 28.20 1.93
C HIS A 1011 27.93 26.72 1.67
N CYS A 1012 28.33 26.19 0.50
CA CYS A 1012 28.07 24.81 0.14
C CYS A 1012 29.00 23.85 0.92
N GLN A 1013 28.41 22.97 1.74
CA GLN A 1013 29.13 21.97 2.54
C GLN A 1013 29.09 20.55 1.94
N LEU A 1014 28.62 20.43 0.69
CA LEU A 1014 28.39 19.15 0.04
C LEU A 1014 29.73 18.42 -0.18
N GLN A 1015 29.85 17.22 0.39
CA GLN A 1015 31.05 16.38 0.29
C GLN A 1015 30.86 15.21 -0.67
N GLU A 1016 29.63 14.71 -0.82
CA GLU A 1016 29.32 13.58 -1.67
C GLU A 1016 28.09 13.85 -2.55
N LEU A 1017 28.29 13.69 -3.86
CA LEU A 1017 27.26 13.82 -4.87
C LEU A 1017 27.15 12.49 -5.64
N GLN A 1018 25.98 11.84 -5.55
CA GLN A 1018 25.75 10.57 -6.23
C GLN A 1018 24.61 10.67 -7.26
N SER A 1019 24.90 10.30 -8.51
CA SER A 1019 23.94 10.30 -9.61
C SER A 1019 23.73 8.94 -10.30
N PHE A 1020 24.30 7.87 -9.74
CA PHE A 1020 24.22 6.47 -10.23
C PHE A 1020 22.83 6.01 -10.66
N SER A 1021 22.72 5.17 -11.68
CA SER A 1021 21.50 4.42 -12.01
C SER A 1021 21.69 2.91 -11.82
N ALA A 1022 20.71 2.19 -11.31
CA ALA A 1022 20.71 0.73 -11.41
C ALA A 1022 20.50 0.30 -12.87
N PRO A 1023 21.09 -0.82 -13.31
CA PRO A 1023 20.78 -1.37 -14.61
C PRO A 1023 19.34 -1.90 -14.56
N GLU A 1024 18.62 -1.74 -15.66
CA GLU A 1024 17.23 -2.18 -15.87
C GLU A 1024 16.15 -1.13 -15.52
N SER A 1025 15.87 -0.28 -16.51
CA SER A 1025 14.52 0.26 -16.82
C SER A 1025 14.12 1.67 -16.36
N LEU A 1026 15.01 2.53 -15.87
CA LEU A 1026 14.66 3.94 -15.61
C LEU A 1026 15.75 4.88 -16.13
N GLN A 1027 15.34 5.86 -16.94
CA GLN A 1027 16.21 6.75 -17.72
C GLN A 1027 17.32 7.37 -16.86
N SER A 1028 18.54 7.44 -17.41
CA SER A 1028 19.71 8.08 -16.79
C SER A 1028 19.48 9.58 -16.59
N CYS A 1029 20.35 10.25 -15.83
CA CYS A 1029 20.31 11.71 -15.64
C CYS A 1029 20.55 12.53 -16.92
N LYS A 1030 20.82 11.86 -18.05
CA LYS A 1030 21.09 12.45 -19.38
C LYS A 1030 22.20 13.50 -19.33
N LEU A 1031 23.22 13.30 -18.49
CA LEU A 1031 24.37 14.20 -18.43
C LEU A 1031 25.34 13.88 -19.57
N THR A 1032 25.86 14.92 -20.21
CA THR A 1032 26.85 14.85 -21.29
C THR A 1032 28.10 15.67 -20.95
N ALA A 1033 29.04 15.78 -21.88
CA ALA A 1033 30.21 16.64 -21.73
C ALA A 1033 29.88 18.11 -21.38
N ALA A 1034 28.70 18.63 -21.78
CA ALA A 1034 28.33 20.02 -21.54
C ALA A 1034 28.20 20.36 -20.04
N SER A 1035 27.67 19.45 -19.24
CA SER A 1035 27.54 19.63 -17.79
C SER A 1035 28.87 19.44 -17.04
N MET A 1036 29.79 18.64 -17.59
CA MET A 1036 31.10 18.42 -16.97
C MET A 1036 31.96 19.67 -16.95
N ALA A 1037 31.89 20.53 -17.97
CA ALA A 1037 32.60 21.81 -17.95
C ALA A 1037 32.18 22.68 -16.75
N ALA A 1038 30.88 22.70 -16.42
CA ALA A 1038 30.37 23.42 -15.25
C ALA A 1038 30.80 22.77 -13.93
N LEU A 1039 30.82 21.44 -13.86
CA LEU A 1039 31.33 20.71 -12.69
C LEU A 1039 32.82 20.99 -12.46
N SER A 1040 33.63 20.94 -13.51
CA SER A 1040 35.06 21.25 -13.48
C SER A 1040 35.33 22.68 -13.03
N ALA A 1041 34.54 23.64 -13.51
CA ALA A 1041 34.60 25.03 -13.02
C ALA A 1041 34.27 25.11 -11.51
N ALA A 1042 33.30 24.33 -11.03
CA ALA A 1042 32.97 24.27 -9.61
C ALA A 1042 34.09 23.64 -8.76
N LEU A 1043 34.70 22.55 -9.23
CA LEU A 1043 35.82 21.88 -8.55
C LEU A 1043 37.09 22.75 -8.49
N THR A 1044 37.31 23.58 -9.51
CA THR A 1044 38.48 24.48 -9.58
C THR A 1044 38.27 25.82 -8.87
N SER A 1045 37.02 26.18 -8.52
CA SER A 1045 36.68 27.44 -7.84
C SER A 1045 37.29 27.60 -6.43
N GLY A 1046 37.72 26.50 -5.79
CA GLY A 1046 38.23 26.46 -4.43
C GLY A 1046 37.18 26.60 -3.33
N GLN A 1047 35.91 26.84 -3.68
CA GLN A 1047 34.79 26.89 -2.74
C GLN A 1047 34.13 25.52 -2.54
N SER A 1048 34.29 24.60 -3.48
CA SER A 1048 33.70 23.26 -3.39
C SER A 1048 34.40 22.41 -2.33
N GLU A 1049 33.60 21.75 -1.48
CA GLU A 1049 34.05 20.77 -0.48
C GLU A 1049 33.85 19.31 -0.94
N LEU A 1050 33.54 19.11 -2.23
CA LEU A 1050 33.29 17.79 -2.80
C LEU A 1050 34.54 16.90 -2.73
N LYS A 1051 34.36 15.73 -2.08
CA LYS A 1051 35.37 14.68 -1.95
C LYS A 1051 35.00 13.44 -2.75
N LYS A 1052 33.72 13.19 -3.00
CA LYS A 1052 33.25 12.03 -3.76
C LYS A 1052 32.19 12.42 -4.77
N VAL A 1053 32.39 12.00 -6.00
CA VAL A 1053 31.50 12.25 -7.12
C VAL A 1053 31.28 10.94 -7.87
N ASP A 1054 30.02 10.55 -7.99
CA ASP A 1054 29.59 9.39 -8.75
C ASP A 1054 28.68 9.85 -9.91
N LEU A 1055 29.20 9.72 -11.13
CA LEU A 1055 28.57 10.14 -12.39
C LEU A 1055 28.24 8.95 -13.30
N SER A 1056 28.16 7.75 -12.72
CA SER A 1056 27.91 6.51 -13.46
C SER A 1056 26.70 6.59 -14.38
N LEU A 1057 26.74 5.88 -15.51
CA LEU A 1057 25.64 5.71 -16.49
C LEU A 1057 25.20 7.01 -17.17
N ASN A 1058 26.15 7.93 -17.37
CA ASN A 1058 25.98 9.15 -18.15
C ASN A 1058 26.91 9.16 -19.35
N SER A 1059 26.44 9.61 -20.51
CA SER A 1059 27.22 9.65 -21.75
C SER A 1059 28.15 10.88 -21.81
N ILE A 1060 29.11 10.91 -20.89
CA ILE A 1060 30.04 12.02 -20.72
C ILE A 1060 31.05 12.09 -21.88
N GLY A 1061 31.50 10.93 -22.36
CA GLY A 1061 32.46 10.80 -23.45
C GLY A 1061 33.81 11.48 -23.20
N LEU A 1062 34.64 11.55 -24.25
CA LEU A 1062 35.99 12.11 -24.18
C LEU A 1062 36.04 13.58 -23.73
N PRO A 1063 35.23 14.52 -24.28
CA PRO A 1063 35.36 15.93 -23.90
C PRO A 1063 35.03 16.18 -22.43
N GLY A 1064 34.03 15.46 -21.88
CA GLY A 1064 33.67 15.60 -20.48
C GLY A 1064 34.69 14.94 -19.55
N ALA A 1065 35.24 13.78 -19.91
CA ALA A 1065 36.34 13.15 -19.17
C ALA A 1065 37.57 14.07 -19.13
N ALA A 1066 37.93 14.68 -20.26
CA ALA A 1066 39.03 15.64 -20.34
C ALA A 1066 38.80 16.85 -19.41
N SER A 1067 37.58 17.42 -19.38
CA SER A 1067 37.26 18.52 -18.47
C SER A 1067 37.41 18.13 -16.99
N VAL A 1068 36.95 16.94 -16.59
CA VAL A 1068 37.09 16.48 -15.19
C VAL A 1068 38.56 16.24 -14.85
N CYS A 1069 39.33 15.64 -15.77
CA CYS A 1069 40.76 15.44 -15.61
C CYS A 1069 41.54 16.75 -15.50
N GLU A 1070 41.16 17.80 -16.24
CA GLU A 1070 41.74 19.14 -16.10
C GLU A 1070 41.49 19.70 -14.69
N ALA A 1071 40.29 19.52 -14.15
CA ALA A 1071 39.97 19.93 -12.79
C ALA A 1071 40.79 19.17 -11.73
N LEU A 1072 41.03 17.87 -11.92
CA LEU A 1072 41.85 17.05 -11.02
C LEU A 1072 43.32 17.51 -10.95
N GLN A 1073 43.81 18.20 -11.99
CA GLN A 1073 45.16 18.76 -12.02
C GLN A 1073 45.28 20.08 -11.25
N HIS A 1074 44.16 20.68 -10.84
CA HIS A 1074 44.16 21.99 -10.19
C HIS A 1074 44.34 21.86 -8.66
N PRO A 1075 45.16 22.71 -8.01
CA PRO A 1075 45.45 22.61 -6.57
C PRO A 1075 44.24 22.85 -5.66
N ALA A 1076 43.18 23.46 -6.19
CA ALA A 1076 41.94 23.71 -5.45
C ALA A 1076 40.99 22.50 -5.42
N CYS A 1077 41.23 21.48 -6.25
CA CYS A 1077 40.37 20.30 -6.32
C CYS A 1077 40.61 19.39 -5.10
N LYS A 1078 39.54 19.11 -4.33
CA LYS A 1078 39.58 18.27 -3.13
C LYS A 1078 39.05 16.84 -3.36
N LEU A 1079 38.79 16.47 -4.62
CA LEU A 1079 38.16 15.21 -4.98
C LEU A 1079 39.08 14.01 -4.66
N ARG A 1080 38.54 13.05 -3.91
CA ARG A 1080 39.21 11.81 -3.50
C ARG A 1080 38.62 10.56 -4.14
N SER A 1081 37.36 10.58 -4.55
CA SER A 1081 36.68 9.44 -5.16
C SER A 1081 35.90 9.89 -6.39
N LEU A 1082 36.17 9.26 -7.52
CA LEU A 1082 35.54 9.50 -8.81
C LEU A 1082 35.07 8.17 -9.39
N VAL A 1083 33.76 8.03 -9.54
CA VAL A 1083 33.12 6.84 -10.11
C VAL A 1083 32.49 7.21 -11.45
N LEU A 1084 32.96 6.57 -12.51
CA LEU A 1084 32.54 6.74 -13.91
C LEU A 1084 32.17 5.38 -14.52
N PHE A 1085 31.33 4.63 -13.81
CA PHE A 1085 30.86 3.32 -14.27
C PHE A 1085 29.92 3.49 -15.47
N ASP A 1086 30.19 2.81 -16.59
CA ASP A 1086 29.38 2.86 -17.82
C ASP A 1086 29.08 4.29 -18.31
N CYS A 1087 30.14 5.08 -18.54
CA CYS A 1087 30.03 6.48 -18.96
C CYS A 1087 30.29 6.71 -20.47
N GLY A 1088 30.36 5.64 -21.26
CA GLY A 1088 30.72 5.68 -22.67
C GLY A 1088 32.15 6.17 -22.92
N LEU A 1089 33.07 5.87 -22.01
CA LEU A 1089 34.49 6.22 -22.15
C LEU A 1089 35.20 5.24 -23.10
N THR A 1090 36.10 5.76 -23.91
CA THR A 1090 36.94 4.99 -24.84
C THR A 1090 38.41 5.01 -24.38
N GLY A 1091 39.26 4.20 -25.00
CA GLY A 1091 40.71 4.20 -24.71
C GLY A 1091 41.40 5.55 -24.86
N GLU A 1092 40.89 6.43 -25.73
CA GLU A 1092 41.39 7.81 -25.88
C GLU A 1092 41.20 8.65 -24.62
N CYS A 1093 40.20 8.33 -23.79
CA CYS A 1093 39.96 9.01 -22.51
C CYS A 1093 41.05 8.72 -21.48
N CYS A 1094 41.80 7.62 -21.62
CA CYS A 1094 42.85 7.24 -20.65
C CYS A 1094 44.05 8.19 -20.67
N GLN A 1095 44.30 8.90 -21.78
CA GLN A 1095 45.37 9.89 -21.87
C GLN A 1095 45.15 11.07 -20.90
N PRO A 1096 43.98 11.75 -20.88
CA PRO A 1096 43.65 12.74 -19.84
C PRO A 1096 43.73 12.19 -18.39
N PHE A 1097 43.30 10.95 -18.15
CA PHE A 1097 43.41 10.34 -16.81
C PHE A 1097 44.86 10.12 -16.40
N MET A 1098 45.71 9.65 -17.32
CA MET A 1098 47.14 9.52 -17.09
C MET A 1098 47.76 10.88 -16.72
N GLU A 1099 47.48 11.93 -17.49
CA GLU A 1099 47.98 13.28 -17.22
C GLU A 1099 47.53 13.79 -15.85
N ALA A 1100 46.26 13.56 -15.48
CA ALA A 1100 45.74 13.92 -14.16
C ALA A 1100 46.47 13.18 -13.03
N LEU A 1101 46.62 11.85 -13.12
CA LEU A 1101 47.30 11.04 -12.10
C LEU A 1101 48.81 11.34 -12.00
N MET A 1102 49.41 11.82 -13.09
CA MET A 1102 50.81 12.27 -13.15
C MET A 1102 51.02 13.70 -12.62
N SER A 1103 49.96 14.46 -12.32
CA SER A 1103 50.05 15.78 -11.69
C SER A 1103 50.33 15.69 -10.18
N GLU A 1104 51.14 16.59 -9.63
CA GLU A 1104 51.41 16.70 -8.18
C GLU A 1104 50.18 17.13 -7.36
N HIS A 1105 49.16 17.70 -8.01
CA HIS A 1105 47.96 18.23 -7.36
C HIS A 1105 46.81 17.22 -7.29
N CYS A 1106 46.90 16.09 -7.98
CA CYS A 1106 45.86 15.08 -7.94
C CYS A 1106 45.78 14.44 -6.54
N CYS A 1107 44.58 14.43 -5.96
CA CYS A 1107 44.29 13.87 -4.63
C CYS A 1107 43.41 12.62 -4.69
N LEU A 1108 43.23 12.03 -5.88
CA LEU A 1108 42.28 10.96 -6.13
C LEU A 1108 42.75 9.62 -5.53
N ALA A 1109 42.02 9.12 -4.55
CA ALA A 1109 42.28 7.84 -3.89
C ALA A 1109 41.45 6.69 -4.47
N GLU A 1110 40.29 6.97 -5.07
CA GLU A 1110 39.41 5.97 -5.68
C GLU A 1110 39.01 6.40 -7.09
N LEU A 1111 39.27 5.52 -8.05
CA LEU A 1111 38.90 5.69 -9.45
C LEU A 1111 38.22 4.43 -9.94
N ASP A 1112 36.96 4.52 -10.32
CA ASP A 1112 36.23 3.42 -10.94
C ASP A 1112 35.84 3.79 -12.37
N LEU A 1113 36.40 3.07 -13.33
CA LEU A 1113 36.14 3.20 -14.77
C LEU A 1113 35.50 1.94 -15.34
N SER A 1114 34.93 1.08 -14.49
CA SER A 1114 34.33 -0.19 -14.91
C SER A 1114 33.22 0.00 -15.95
N VAL A 1115 33.05 -1.00 -16.81
CA VAL A 1115 32.04 -1.05 -17.89
C VAL A 1115 32.24 0.08 -18.91
N ASN A 1116 33.48 0.33 -19.32
CA ASN A 1116 33.81 1.27 -20.41
C ASN A 1116 34.75 0.60 -21.44
N SER A 1117 34.68 0.97 -22.70
CA SER A 1117 35.51 0.40 -23.78
C SER A 1117 36.91 1.04 -23.82
N LEU A 1118 37.67 0.91 -22.72
CA LEU A 1118 39.02 1.46 -22.60
C LEU A 1118 40.03 0.69 -23.46
N GLY A 1119 39.84 -0.61 -23.61
CA GLY A 1119 40.76 -1.49 -24.32
C GLY A 1119 42.14 -1.61 -23.65
N GLN A 1120 43.03 -2.40 -24.25
CA GLN A 1120 44.35 -2.66 -23.68
C GLN A 1120 45.27 -1.45 -23.68
N GLU A 1121 45.25 -0.63 -24.74
CA GLU A 1121 46.16 0.52 -24.88
C GLU A 1121 45.87 1.59 -23.81
N GLY A 1122 44.57 1.89 -23.59
CA GLY A 1122 44.15 2.83 -22.55
C GLY A 1122 44.47 2.33 -21.14
N ALA A 1123 44.23 1.04 -20.86
CA ALA A 1123 44.53 0.46 -19.55
C ALA A 1123 46.04 0.41 -19.25
N LEU A 1124 46.89 0.20 -20.26
CA LEU A 1124 48.35 0.27 -20.12
C LEU A 1124 48.81 1.70 -19.78
N LEU A 1125 48.20 2.75 -20.34
CA LEU A 1125 48.49 4.14 -19.97
C LEU A 1125 48.15 4.41 -18.50
N LEU A 1126 47.04 3.88 -18.00
CA LEU A 1126 46.69 3.95 -16.57
C LEU A 1126 47.72 3.20 -15.70
N GLY A 1127 48.15 2.01 -16.13
CA GLY A 1127 49.22 1.25 -15.46
C GLY A 1127 50.52 2.06 -15.35
N GLN A 1128 50.91 2.75 -16.42
CA GLN A 1128 52.09 3.63 -16.42
C GLN A 1128 51.94 4.80 -15.43
N ALA A 1129 50.77 5.44 -15.37
CA ALA A 1129 50.50 6.52 -14.42
C ALA A 1129 50.62 6.06 -12.96
N LEU A 1130 50.12 4.86 -12.66
CA LEU A 1130 50.14 4.27 -11.32
C LEU A 1130 51.55 3.84 -10.87
N ARG A 1131 52.51 3.68 -11.79
CA ARG A 1131 53.92 3.42 -11.44
C ARG A 1131 54.60 4.63 -10.78
N ARG A 1132 54.02 5.82 -10.92
CA ARG A 1132 54.57 7.03 -10.32
C ARG A 1132 54.70 6.87 -8.80
N PRO A 1133 55.89 7.13 -8.23
CA PRO A 1133 56.07 7.12 -6.78
C PRO A 1133 55.14 8.16 -6.12
N GLY A 1134 54.30 7.71 -5.20
CA GLY A 1134 53.37 8.59 -4.48
C GLY A 1134 52.04 8.88 -5.21
N CYS A 1135 51.68 8.09 -6.23
CA CYS A 1135 50.33 8.13 -6.79
C CYS A 1135 49.30 7.85 -5.67
N PRO A 1136 48.29 8.72 -5.47
CA PRO A 1136 47.36 8.62 -4.34
C PRO A 1136 46.31 7.51 -4.46
N VAL A 1137 46.19 6.87 -5.62
CA VAL A 1137 45.12 5.89 -5.91
C VAL A 1137 45.31 4.63 -5.06
N GLU A 1138 44.34 4.38 -4.18
CA GLU A 1138 44.23 3.19 -3.35
C GLU A 1138 43.20 2.18 -3.90
N LYS A 1139 42.19 2.64 -4.66
CA LYS A 1139 41.16 1.79 -5.25
C LYS A 1139 41.01 2.04 -6.75
N LEU A 1140 41.05 0.96 -7.53
CA LEU A 1140 40.90 0.99 -8.97
C LEU A 1140 39.87 -0.05 -9.45
N GLY A 1141 38.84 0.43 -10.14
CA GLY A 1141 37.86 -0.40 -10.83
C GLY A 1141 38.03 -0.37 -12.34
N LEU A 1142 38.22 -1.54 -12.95
CA LEU A 1142 38.35 -1.77 -14.39
C LEU A 1142 37.60 -3.05 -14.83
N GLN A 1143 36.44 -3.31 -14.23
CA GLN A 1143 35.64 -4.47 -14.60
C GLN A 1143 35.02 -4.29 -15.99
N ARG A 1144 35.01 -5.32 -16.84
CA ARG A 1144 34.43 -5.25 -18.20
C ARG A 1144 34.96 -4.06 -19.01
N CYS A 1145 36.28 -3.92 -19.08
CA CYS A 1145 36.95 -2.81 -19.79
C CYS A 1145 37.65 -3.24 -21.09
N GLU A 1146 37.33 -4.43 -21.61
CA GLU A 1146 37.97 -5.04 -22.79
C GLU A 1146 39.48 -5.25 -22.59
N LEU A 1147 39.86 -5.71 -21.39
CA LEU A 1147 41.27 -5.94 -21.02
C LEU A 1147 41.79 -7.28 -21.54
N SER A 1148 43.07 -7.31 -21.90
CA SER A 1148 43.81 -8.48 -22.40
C SER A 1148 44.97 -8.88 -21.46
N GLU A 1149 45.60 -10.03 -21.71
CA GLU A 1149 46.70 -10.56 -20.89
C GLU A 1149 47.85 -9.56 -20.60
N PRO A 1150 48.33 -8.73 -21.56
CA PRO A 1150 49.36 -7.72 -21.30
C PRO A 1150 49.02 -6.73 -20.18
N VAL A 1151 47.74 -6.38 -20.02
CA VAL A 1151 47.30 -5.47 -18.95
C VAL A 1151 47.42 -6.16 -17.59
N PHE A 1152 47.09 -7.44 -17.49
CA PHE A 1152 47.23 -8.21 -16.25
C PHE A 1152 48.70 -8.42 -15.88
N GLU A 1153 49.59 -8.60 -16.86
CA GLU A 1153 51.03 -8.64 -16.64
C GLU A 1153 51.58 -7.31 -16.11
N GLU A 1154 51.16 -6.19 -16.71
CA GLU A 1154 51.50 -4.84 -16.28
C GLU A 1154 51.04 -4.56 -14.83
N MET A 1155 49.78 -4.87 -14.51
CA MET A 1155 49.22 -4.71 -13.16
C MET A 1155 49.93 -5.61 -12.15
N GLY A 1156 50.23 -6.87 -12.52
CA GLY A 1156 51.03 -7.78 -11.70
C GLY A 1156 52.44 -7.25 -11.44
N SER A 1157 53.10 -6.69 -12.46
CA SER A 1157 54.42 -6.05 -12.31
C SER A 1157 54.36 -4.85 -11.36
N LEU A 1158 53.32 -4.03 -11.46
CA LEU A 1158 53.10 -2.84 -10.63
C LEU A 1158 52.86 -3.19 -9.16
N LEU A 1159 52.09 -4.26 -8.89
CA LEU A 1159 51.85 -4.75 -7.53
C LEU A 1159 53.11 -5.37 -6.92
N ARG A 1160 53.96 -6.03 -7.71
CA ARG A 1160 55.24 -6.60 -7.24
C ARG A 1160 56.29 -5.54 -6.90
N SER A 1161 56.34 -4.45 -7.67
CA SER A 1161 57.34 -3.38 -7.46
C SER A 1161 57.15 -2.65 -6.11
N GLY A 1162 55.97 -2.74 -5.50
CA GLY A 1162 55.66 -2.08 -4.22
C GLY A 1162 55.63 -0.55 -4.32
N SER A 1163 55.62 0.00 -5.54
CA SER A 1163 55.61 1.44 -5.81
C SER A 1163 54.21 2.06 -5.75
N SER A 1164 53.17 1.22 -5.86
CA SER A 1164 51.77 1.64 -5.83
C SER A 1164 51.16 1.52 -4.43
N LEU A 1165 50.25 2.43 -4.09
CA LEU A 1165 49.46 2.41 -2.85
C LEU A 1165 48.15 1.63 -2.97
N LEU A 1166 47.97 0.88 -4.07
CA LEU A 1166 46.74 0.17 -4.38
C LEU A 1166 46.39 -0.90 -3.32
N LYS A 1167 45.22 -0.74 -2.71
CA LYS A 1167 44.61 -1.66 -1.74
C LYS A 1167 43.43 -2.42 -2.32
N SER A 1168 42.70 -1.87 -3.29
CA SER A 1168 41.55 -2.54 -3.92
C SER A 1168 41.68 -2.49 -5.44
N LEU A 1169 41.59 -3.66 -6.08
CA LEU A 1169 41.67 -3.81 -7.53
C LEU A 1169 40.55 -4.69 -8.04
N SER A 1170 39.72 -4.15 -8.92
CA SER A 1170 38.64 -4.90 -9.57
C SER A 1170 38.89 -5.03 -11.07
N LEU A 1171 39.11 -6.25 -11.53
CA LEU A 1171 39.43 -6.61 -12.92
C LEU A 1171 38.47 -7.66 -13.51
N GLY A 1172 37.39 -7.98 -12.80
CA GLY A 1172 36.39 -8.95 -13.25
C GLY A 1172 35.76 -8.64 -14.61
N LEU A 1173 35.08 -9.62 -15.21
CA LEU A 1173 34.42 -9.54 -16.52
C LEU A 1173 35.39 -9.23 -17.68
N ASN A 1174 36.67 -9.60 -17.54
CA ASN A 1174 37.69 -9.54 -18.58
C ASN A 1174 38.24 -10.96 -18.80
N GLY A 1175 37.78 -11.65 -19.85
CA GLY A 1175 38.09 -13.06 -20.11
C GLY A 1175 39.54 -13.28 -20.58
N VAL A 1176 40.47 -13.40 -19.65
CA VAL A 1176 41.91 -13.61 -19.91
C VAL A 1176 42.41 -15.01 -19.57
N GLY A 1177 41.59 -15.84 -18.92
CA GLY A 1177 41.89 -17.21 -18.55
C GLY A 1177 42.99 -17.36 -17.48
N ASP A 1178 43.30 -18.61 -17.15
CA ASP A 1178 44.23 -18.96 -16.05
C ASP A 1178 45.63 -18.36 -16.22
N LEU A 1179 46.16 -18.38 -17.44
CA LEU A 1179 47.50 -17.86 -17.76
C LEU A 1179 47.55 -16.33 -17.68
N GLY A 1180 46.49 -15.65 -18.11
CA GLY A 1180 46.38 -14.20 -18.05
C GLY A 1180 46.31 -13.66 -16.62
N VAL A 1181 45.63 -14.37 -15.70
CA VAL A 1181 45.52 -13.95 -14.29
C VAL A 1181 46.77 -14.33 -13.46
N LYS A 1182 47.57 -15.32 -13.89
CA LYS A 1182 48.75 -15.80 -13.17
C LYS A 1182 49.70 -14.71 -12.65
N PRO A 1183 50.04 -13.64 -13.40
CA PRO A 1183 50.88 -12.55 -12.90
C PRO A 1183 50.31 -11.85 -11.66
N LEU A 1184 48.99 -11.83 -11.47
CA LEU A 1184 48.35 -11.28 -10.27
C LEU A 1184 48.54 -12.21 -9.07
N TRP A 1185 48.46 -13.53 -9.25
CA TRP A 1185 48.73 -14.51 -8.17
C TRP A 1185 50.17 -14.43 -7.69
N GLU A 1186 51.12 -14.32 -8.62
CA GLU A 1186 52.53 -14.10 -8.30
C GLU A 1186 52.75 -12.77 -7.58
N ALA A 1187 51.98 -11.73 -7.92
CA ALA A 1187 52.04 -10.46 -7.23
C ALA A 1187 51.47 -10.51 -5.82
N VAL A 1188 50.31 -11.14 -5.62
CA VAL A 1188 49.67 -11.31 -4.30
C VAL A 1188 50.53 -12.15 -3.36
N ALA A 1189 51.29 -13.12 -3.89
CA ALA A 1189 52.26 -13.90 -3.14
C ALA A 1189 53.51 -13.10 -2.72
N HIS A 1190 53.77 -11.96 -3.35
CA HIS A 1190 54.98 -11.16 -3.14
C HIS A 1190 54.86 -10.32 -1.85
N PRO A 1191 55.93 -10.21 -1.02
CA PRO A 1191 55.87 -9.52 0.28
C PRO A 1191 55.61 -8.02 0.19
N ASN A 1192 55.84 -7.40 -0.97
CA ASN A 1192 55.64 -5.97 -1.20
C ASN A 1192 54.20 -5.63 -1.64
N CYS A 1193 53.33 -6.61 -1.85
CA CYS A 1193 51.96 -6.37 -2.29
C CYS A 1193 51.09 -5.85 -1.13
N LEU A 1194 50.54 -4.65 -1.30
CA LEU A 1194 49.67 -3.98 -0.31
C LEU A 1194 48.18 -4.25 -0.51
N LEU A 1195 47.83 -5.08 -1.49
CA LEU A 1195 46.45 -5.31 -1.90
C LEU A 1195 45.65 -6.02 -0.80
N GLU A 1196 44.55 -5.39 -0.39
CA GLU A 1196 43.58 -5.92 0.59
C GLU A 1196 42.35 -6.54 -0.10
N GLU A 1197 41.97 -6.05 -1.28
CA GLU A 1197 40.80 -6.52 -2.03
C GLU A 1197 41.16 -6.77 -3.49
N LEU A 1198 40.81 -7.95 -3.99
CA LEU A 1198 40.97 -8.32 -5.40
C LEU A 1198 39.68 -8.93 -5.92
N ASP A 1199 39.17 -8.43 -7.03
CA ASP A 1199 38.02 -9.01 -7.73
C ASP A 1199 38.39 -9.43 -9.15
N VAL A 1200 38.29 -10.73 -9.42
CA VAL A 1200 38.51 -11.36 -10.74
C VAL A 1200 37.31 -12.26 -11.11
N GLU A 1201 36.10 -11.85 -10.72
CA GLU A 1201 34.85 -12.45 -11.20
C GLU A 1201 34.79 -12.58 -12.73
N MET A 1202 34.29 -13.70 -13.26
CA MET A 1202 34.11 -13.91 -14.72
C MET A 1202 35.36 -13.58 -15.56
N THR A 1203 36.52 -14.11 -15.19
CA THR A 1203 37.80 -13.95 -15.93
C THR A 1203 38.21 -15.22 -16.69
N ASP A 1204 37.29 -16.17 -16.83
CA ASP A 1204 37.49 -17.50 -17.43
C ASP A 1204 38.49 -18.40 -16.70
N LEU A 1205 38.55 -18.28 -15.37
CA LEU A 1205 39.37 -19.17 -14.53
C LEU A 1205 38.80 -20.59 -14.49
N THR A 1206 39.70 -21.58 -14.57
CA THR A 1206 39.41 -23.01 -14.46
C THR A 1206 40.11 -23.63 -13.25
N ASP A 1207 39.85 -24.91 -12.98
CA ASP A 1207 40.53 -25.67 -11.91
C ASP A 1207 42.06 -25.67 -12.04
N ALA A 1208 42.63 -25.33 -13.21
CA ALA A 1208 44.08 -25.27 -13.41
C ALA A 1208 44.77 -24.12 -12.63
N CYS A 1209 44.08 -23.03 -12.32
CA CYS A 1209 44.67 -21.92 -11.54
C CYS A 1209 44.79 -22.22 -10.04
N MET A 1210 44.23 -23.33 -9.58
CA MET A 1210 44.08 -23.63 -8.15
C MET A 1210 45.39 -23.81 -7.40
N GLU A 1211 46.42 -24.36 -8.04
CA GLU A 1211 47.74 -24.52 -7.44
C GLU A 1211 48.39 -23.15 -7.18
N ASP A 1212 48.40 -22.28 -8.20
CA ASP A 1212 48.95 -20.93 -8.14
C ASP A 1212 48.17 -20.04 -7.16
N LEU A 1213 46.83 -20.10 -7.19
CA LEU A 1213 45.97 -19.34 -6.28
C LEU A 1213 46.10 -19.80 -4.83
N SER A 1214 46.13 -21.11 -4.58
CA SER A 1214 46.35 -21.64 -3.22
C SER A 1214 47.74 -21.27 -2.69
N ALA A 1215 48.75 -21.26 -3.55
CA ALA A 1215 50.09 -20.81 -3.19
C ALA A 1215 50.09 -19.31 -2.82
N ALA A 1216 49.42 -18.47 -3.61
CA ALA A 1216 49.28 -17.05 -3.36
C ALA A 1216 48.54 -16.75 -2.03
N LEU A 1217 47.43 -17.46 -1.76
CA LEU A 1217 46.67 -17.31 -0.52
C LEU A 1217 47.44 -17.74 0.73
N ARG A 1218 48.32 -18.75 0.63
CA ARG A 1218 49.18 -19.15 1.75
C ARG A 1218 50.32 -18.16 2.00
N ALA A 1219 50.78 -17.48 0.95
CA ALA A 1219 51.92 -16.56 1.02
C ALA A 1219 51.52 -15.12 1.37
N THR A 1220 50.31 -14.69 1.00
CA THR A 1220 49.83 -13.33 1.24
C THR A 1220 49.65 -13.02 2.73
N LYS A 1221 49.82 -11.74 3.09
CA LYS A 1221 49.66 -11.23 4.45
C LYS A 1221 48.68 -10.06 4.55
N THR A 1222 48.22 -9.57 3.41
CA THR A 1222 47.49 -8.29 3.27
C THR A 1222 46.10 -8.49 2.71
N LEU A 1223 45.91 -9.47 1.81
CA LEU A 1223 44.61 -9.73 1.18
C LEU A 1223 43.55 -10.15 2.22
N ARG A 1224 42.42 -9.45 2.21
CA ARG A 1224 41.25 -9.63 3.10
C ARG A 1224 40.00 -10.07 2.33
N ASN A 1225 39.80 -9.54 1.13
CA ASN A 1225 38.62 -9.81 0.31
C ASN A 1225 39.03 -10.34 -1.07
N LEU A 1226 38.48 -11.48 -1.48
CA LEU A 1226 38.71 -12.05 -2.81
C LEU A 1226 37.39 -12.40 -3.51
N GLY A 1227 37.17 -11.85 -4.70
CA GLY A 1227 36.04 -12.14 -5.60
C GLY A 1227 36.46 -13.09 -6.73
N LEU A 1228 35.82 -14.26 -6.80
CA LEU A 1228 36.03 -15.33 -7.80
C LEU A 1228 34.71 -15.83 -8.40
N SER A 1229 33.60 -15.12 -8.17
CA SER A 1229 32.28 -15.54 -8.62
C SER A 1229 32.23 -15.81 -10.13
N ASN A 1230 31.32 -16.69 -10.54
CA ASN A 1230 31.00 -16.92 -11.95
C ASN A 1230 32.21 -17.31 -12.85
N ASN A 1231 33.21 -17.97 -12.27
CA ASN A 1231 34.29 -18.64 -12.99
C ASN A 1231 34.00 -20.15 -13.15
N THR A 1232 34.73 -20.84 -14.02
CA THR A 1232 34.54 -22.29 -14.31
C THR A 1232 35.23 -23.21 -13.29
N LEU A 1233 35.04 -22.91 -12.00
CA LEU A 1233 35.59 -23.66 -10.88
C LEU A 1233 34.65 -24.81 -10.48
N SER A 1234 35.20 -26.00 -10.24
CA SER A 1234 34.47 -27.18 -9.78
C SER A 1234 34.31 -27.23 -8.26
N ASP A 1235 33.41 -28.07 -7.74
CA ASP A 1235 33.23 -28.23 -6.28
C ASP A 1235 34.49 -28.71 -5.56
N ALA A 1236 35.30 -29.51 -6.24
CA ALA A 1236 36.58 -29.99 -5.69
C ALA A 1236 37.56 -28.81 -5.51
N SER A 1237 37.57 -27.88 -6.45
CA SER A 1237 38.37 -26.65 -6.35
C SER A 1237 37.88 -25.72 -5.24
N ALA A 1238 36.56 -25.60 -5.04
CA ALA A 1238 35.99 -24.81 -3.93
C ALA A 1238 36.39 -25.35 -2.56
N ALA A 1239 36.36 -26.67 -2.35
CA ALA A 1239 36.80 -27.26 -1.10
C ALA A 1239 38.28 -26.93 -0.81
N ALA A 1240 39.13 -26.98 -1.83
CA ALA A 1240 40.53 -26.60 -1.73
C ALA A 1240 40.73 -25.09 -1.49
N LEU A 1241 39.93 -24.22 -2.11
CA LEU A 1241 39.93 -22.77 -1.85
C LEU A 1241 39.54 -22.44 -0.42
N VAL A 1242 38.47 -23.04 0.09
CA VAL A 1242 38.02 -22.84 1.48
C VAL A 1242 39.11 -23.27 2.45
N GLN A 1243 39.77 -24.41 2.20
CA GLN A 1243 40.86 -24.87 3.03
C GLN A 1243 42.08 -23.92 2.98
N ALA A 1244 42.45 -23.42 1.80
CA ALA A 1244 43.54 -22.46 1.64
C ALA A 1244 43.21 -21.11 2.31
N ALA A 1245 41.96 -20.65 2.19
CA ALA A 1245 41.47 -19.41 2.80
C ALA A 1245 41.46 -19.49 4.34
N GLN A 1246 41.08 -20.64 4.92
CA GLN A 1246 41.15 -20.88 6.36
C GLN A 1246 42.59 -20.87 6.91
N GLN A 1247 43.56 -21.19 6.06
CA GLN A 1247 44.99 -21.14 6.40
C GLN A 1247 45.59 -19.74 6.25
N CYS A 1248 44.91 -18.85 5.51
CA CYS A 1248 45.32 -17.45 5.33
C CYS A 1248 44.90 -16.61 6.54
N GLN A 1249 45.88 -16.08 7.29
CA GLN A 1249 45.61 -15.33 8.53
C GLN A 1249 44.91 -13.98 8.31
N SER A 1250 45.01 -13.39 7.12
CA SER A 1250 44.44 -12.07 6.79
C SER A 1250 43.05 -12.13 6.16
N MET A 1251 42.58 -13.31 5.72
CA MET A 1251 41.35 -13.40 4.92
C MET A 1251 40.09 -13.18 5.77
N GLN A 1252 39.22 -12.26 5.34
CA GLN A 1252 37.96 -11.90 6.02
C GLN A 1252 36.73 -12.36 5.22
N ALA A 1253 36.74 -12.19 3.90
CA ALA A 1253 35.63 -12.60 3.04
C ALA A 1253 36.13 -13.14 1.70
N MET A 1254 35.54 -14.24 1.24
CA MET A 1254 35.76 -14.77 -0.10
C MET A 1254 34.41 -15.01 -0.77
N LYS A 1255 34.19 -14.39 -1.93
CA LYS A 1255 32.98 -14.58 -2.75
C LYS A 1255 33.33 -15.48 -3.92
N TYR A 1256 32.70 -16.65 -4.01
CA TYR A 1256 32.86 -17.58 -5.13
C TYR A 1256 31.53 -18.27 -5.43
N VAL A 1257 31.32 -18.68 -6.68
CA VAL A 1257 30.15 -19.44 -7.13
C VAL A 1257 30.66 -20.61 -7.95
N CYS A 1258 30.35 -21.85 -7.52
CA CYS A 1258 30.73 -23.06 -8.25
C CYS A 1258 29.61 -23.57 -9.16
N SER A 1259 30.04 -24.16 -10.26
CA SER A 1259 29.22 -24.61 -11.39
C SER A 1259 28.19 -25.71 -11.09
N SER A 1260 28.09 -26.21 -9.85
CA SER A 1260 27.11 -27.24 -9.46
C SER A 1260 25.97 -26.77 -8.53
N SER A 1261 25.85 -25.49 -8.19
CA SER A 1261 24.76 -25.03 -7.31
C SER A 1261 23.51 -24.57 -8.09
N LEU A 1262 22.90 -25.51 -8.80
CA LEU A 1262 21.44 -25.65 -8.69
C LEU A 1262 21.16 -26.00 -7.21
N TYR A 1263 20.84 -24.99 -6.41
CA TYR A 1263 20.53 -25.01 -4.96
C TYR A 1263 21.72 -25.04 -3.98
N PRO A 1264 21.81 -24.00 -3.14
CA PRO A 1264 22.06 -24.14 -1.71
C PRO A 1264 20.80 -23.72 -0.92
N LYS A 1265 20.28 -24.64 -0.10
CA LYS A 1265 19.43 -24.27 1.05
C LYS A 1265 20.32 -23.55 2.07
N PRO A 1266 19.89 -22.44 2.69
CA PRO A 1266 20.64 -21.84 3.78
C PRO A 1266 20.43 -22.64 5.09
N PRO A 1267 21.43 -22.70 5.99
CA PRO A 1267 21.18 -22.96 7.41
C PRO A 1267 20.44 -21.80 8.08
#